data_AF-A0A8H4BKD7-F1
#
_entry.id   AF-A0A8H4BKD7-F1
#
_cell.length_a   1.000
_cell.length_b   1.000
_cell.length_c   1.000
_cell.angle_alpha   90.00
_cell.angle_beta   90.00
_cell.angle_gamma   90.00
#
_symmetry.space_group_name_H-M   'P 1'
#
loop_
_entity.id
_entity.type
_entity.pdbx_description
1 polymer ?
#
loop_
_entity_poly.entity_id
_entity_poly.type
_entity_poly.pdbx_seq_one_letter_code
_entity_poly.pdbx_strand_id
1 'polypeptide(L)'
;MSKQHEATQDNDEEEESIDPEFWKAKAQEYQKMALQAKRDGDKKKAVALLRESKYFTQKYQDLLEIHGASHELMETDQPPVKSSPEPTPARELQPSPEPAKPATPPPPAPSPPQQHEQEAQPPASQRAAATTNNLQQAQDLLGKVISLQKQYKEAAIHYKGLGNLVAAKHMVRTSKELLHTGIRLKNGEITDLDTVRLPEEPDMSLGDGKIRQVEPVSRGPHATSFDQIEAQLRYQMNVCHNLSIQNASPATRGKASNKTLINSQQQDAYAKTEEAFSADLVSLHATKPNIPPLHYEQVDYTYKNLLDTIPDNMMEFKILRAISLPTLDISTNLEPFVTWDFGGWPPENTAQAAMNKGETPVVSGSNPEFDFTLHIPISRTNRLFQRYVQRKKLTIEVFHNKYTYGLFRRPVSLGKVVIPMDRLLTKSSIAGAFDLLDGSRKKTGGKIDIQVNLREPLTGEDIAKRSERWLVLDAFGSTVSECLSLARLTVGGPQRPPSSSPQVQQSEPATPNTPAEETPVTPTQPQVPVEKQQPIQAEQPSAADNSELEAAEEEFNSVDNIVSNMVMEHELNLVNANLASKSGKQQKDDLQDRKQALEIKMNMLVIQVQTGILDMDTYLENVQKRMDADRRLAIVFKKHNRLDLAKAALVRKKIMQDELDEARAAMAEGNDD
;
A
#
# COMPACT_ATOMS: atom_id res chain seq x y z
N MET A 1 71.62 -24.11 35.15
CA MET A 1 71.83 -24.91 33.92
C MET A 1 70.62 -25.81 33.73
N SER A 2 70.31 -26.19 32.48
CA SER A 2 69.06 -26.85 32.04
C SER A 2 67.82 -25.96 32.24
N LYS A 3 67.10 -25.48 31.23
CA LYS A 3 66.49 -26.06 30.00
C LYS A 3 65.15 -26.78 30.24
N GLN A 4 64.10 -26.09 29.76
CA GLN A 4 63.06 -26.54 28.80
C GLN A 4 62.23 -27.80 29.08
N HIS A 5 61.04 -27.77 28.48
CA HIS A 5 59.88 -28.65 28.66
C HIS A 5 59.06 -28.24 29.91
N GLU A 6 57.73 -28.21 29.86
CA GLU A 6 56.82 -28.71 28.82
C GLU A 6 55.75 -27.67 28.44
N ALA A 7 55.13 -27.82 27.27
CA ALA A 7 54.13 -26.88 26.74
C ALA A 7 53.05 -27.64 25.97
N THR A 8 52.02 -28.06 26.70
CA THR A 8 50.89 -28.84 26.18
C THR A 8 49.66 -28.58 27.03
N GLN A 9 48.52 -28.36 26.37
CA GLN A 9 47.17 -28.27 26.93
C GLN A 9 46.96 -27.07 27.91
N ASP A 10 45.79 -26.46 27.98
CA ASP A 10 44.52 -26.81 27.32
C ASP A 10 44.30 -25.98 26.05
N ASN A 11 44.11 -26.65 24.91
CA ASN A 11 43.60 -26.03 23.67
C ASN A 11 42.23 -26.66 23.38
N ASP A 12 41.42 -26.67 24.44
CA ASP A 12 40.22 -27.49 24.55
C ASP A 12 39.10 -26.83 23.75
N GLU A 13 39.03 -27.31 22.51
CA GLU A 13 37.82 -27.65 21.77
C GLU A 13 36.54 -27.02 22.33
N GLU A 14 35.93 -26.12 21.53
CA GLU A 14 34.58 -25.63 21.78
C GLU A 14 33.57 -26.77 21.54
N GLU A 15 33.51 -27.74 22.46
CA GLU A 15 32.39 -28.68 22.55
C GLU A 15 31.10 -27.87 22.69
N GLU A 16 30.32 -27.82 21.61
CA GLU A 16 28.99 -27.23 21.62
C GLU A 16 28.02 -28.15 22.36
N SER A 17 28.13 -28.17 23.69
CA SER A 17 27.16 -28.82 24.55
C SER A 17 25.76 -28.33 24.21
N ILE A 18 24.87 -29.27 23.92
CA ILE A 18 23.49 -29.01 23.51
C ILE A 18 22.62 -28.61 24.73
N ASP A 19 23.12 -28.82 25.96
CA ASP A 19 22.45 -28.48 27.21
C ASP A 19 22.32 -26.96 27.42
N PRO A 20 21.10 -26.40 27.53
CA PRO A 20 20.91 -24.99 27.88
C PRO A 20 21.49 -24.60 29.25
N GLU A 21 21.46 -25.48 30.26
CA GLU A 21 21.92 -25.16 31.61
C GLU A 21 23.43 -24.89 31.66
N PHE A 22 24.21 -25.56 30.79
CA PHE A 22 25.64 -25.32 30.60
C PHE A 22 25.94 -23.87 30.16
N TRP A 23 25.26 -23.37 29.12
CA TRP A 23 25.47 -22.01 28.62
C TRP A 23 25.01 -20.94 29.62
N LYS A 24 23.93 -21.22 30.35
CA LYS A 24 23.43 -20.39 31.46
C LYS A 24 24.45 -20.30 32.61
N ALA A 25 25.08 -21.40 32.99
CA ALA A 25 26.13 -21.42 34.00
C ALA A 25 27.37 -20.63 33.53
N LYS A 26 27.84 -20.88 32.30
CA LYS A 26 28.99 -20.19 31.69
C LYS A 26 28.75 -18.67 31.58
N ALA A 27 27.54 -18.26 31.21
CA ALA A 27 27.16 -16.84 31.17
C ALA A 27 27.26 -16.15 32.56
N GLN A 28 26.80 -16.83 33.62
CA GLN A 28 26.89 -16.32 34.99
C GLN A 28 28.34 -16.29 35.52
N GLU A 29 29.18 -17.24 35.14
CA GLU A 29 30.59 -17.26 35.53
C GLU A 29 31.34 -16.05 34.97
N TYR A 30 31.21 -15.80 33.66
CA TYR A 30 31.80 -14.62 33.02
C TYR A 30 31.24 -13.31 33.58
N GLN A 31 29.97 -13.29 34.00
CA GLN A 31 29.37 -12.14 34.71
C GLN A 31 30.03 -11.91 36.09
N LYS A 32 30.31 -12.98 36.86
CA LYS A 32 31.04 -12.90 38.14
C LYS A 32 32.49 -12.43 37.92
N MET A 33 33.18 -12.96 36.91
CA MET A 33 34.53 -12.51 36.54
C MET A 33 34.55 -11.04 36.11
N ALA A 34 33.56 -10.58 35.35
CA ALA A 34 33.41 -9.17 34.98
C ALA A 34 33.20 -8.25 36.19
N LEU A 35 32.38 -8.68 37.17
CA LEU A 35 32.18 -7.96 38.43
C LEU A 35 33.45 -7.93 39.28
N GLN A 36 34.26 -8.99 39.28
CA GLN A 36 35.54 -9.03 40.00
C GLN A 36 36.57 -8.11 39.33
N ALA A 37 36.77 -8.19 38.01
CA ALA A 37 37.62 -7.26 37.27
C ALA A 37 37.21 -5.79 37.45
N LYS A 38 35.91 -5.51 37.62
CA LYS A 38 35.37 -4.18 37.95
C LYS A 38 35.72 -3.70 39.37
N ARG A 39 35.81 -4.61 40.35
CA ARG A 39 36.31 -4.31 41.72
C ARG A 39 37.81 -4.07 41.71
N ASP A 40 38.56 -4.86 40.94
CA ASP A 40 40.01 -4.80 40.79
C ASP A 40 40.48 -3.62 39.90
N GLY A 41 39.53 -2.81 39.41
CA GLY A 41 39.79 -1.56 38.67
C GLY A 41 40.02 -1.72 37.16
N ASP A 42 40.17 -2.94 36.65
CA ASP A 42 40.35 -3.20 35.21
C ASP A 42 39.01 -3.10 34.44
N LYS A 43 38.68 -1.86 34.10
CA LYS A 43 37.51 -1.51 33.27
C LYS A 43 37.56 -2.13 31.87
N LYS A 44 38.73 -2.48 31.32
CA LYS A 44 38.83 -3.08 29.97
C LYS A 44 38.50 -4.57 30.04
N LYS A 45 39.12 -5.31 30.94
CA LYS A 45 38.84 -6.74 31.18
C LYS A 45 37.39 -6.96 31.63
N ALA A 46 36.85 -6.09 32.49
CA ALA A 46 35.45 -6.13 32.90
C ALA A 46 34.47 -5.99 31.72
N VAL A 47 34.77 -5.13 30.73
CA VAL A 47 33.93 -4.95 29.53
C VAL A 47 34.05 -6.11 28.55
N ALA A 48 35.25 -6.70 28.40
CA ALA A 48 35.45 -7.90 27.58
C ALA A 48 34.66 -9.10 28.12
N LEU A 49 34.83 -9.44 29.40
CA LEU A 49 34.13 -10.54 30.06
C LEU A 49 32.60 -10.36 30.06
N LEU A 50 32.12 -9.12 30.17
CA LEU A 50 30.69 -8.83 30.07
C LEU A 50 30.14 -9.01 28.64
N ARG A 51 30.97 -8.87 27.61
CA ARG A 51 30.60 -9.15 26.21
C ARG A 51 30.49 -10.65 25.95
N GLU A 52 31.41 -11.43 26.51
CA GLU A 52 31.41 -12.91 26.43
C GLU A 52 30.25 -13.51 27.23
N SER A 53 29.99 -12.99 28.44
CA SER A 53 28.79 -13.31 29.23
C SER A 53 27.50 -13.14 28.41
N LYS A 54 27.34 -12.01 27.70
CA LYS A 54 26.19 -11.78 26.80
C LYS A 54 26.10 -12.76 25.64
N TYR A 55 27.23 -13.19 25.06
CA TYR A 55 27.25 -14.18 23.99
C TYR A 55 26.73 -15.55 24.46
N PHE A 56 27.15 -16.00 25.65
CA PHE A 56 26.64 -17.23 26.25
C PHE A 56 25.16 -17.12 26.67
N THR A 57 24.71 -15.94 27.13
CA THR A 57 23.27 -15.67 27.35
C THR A 57 22.46 -15.79 26.05
N GLN A 58 23.00 -15.36 24.90
CA GLN A 58 22.32 -15.54 23.62
C GLN A 58 22.21 -17.02 23.24
N LYS A 59 23.30 -17.80 23.28
CA LYS A 59 23.23 -19.25 23.02
C LYS A 59 22.22 -19.99 23.92
N TYR A 60 22.13 -19.61 25.19
CA TYR A 60 21.11 -20.15 26.10
C TYR A 60 19.68 -19.83 25.65
N GLN A 61 19.42 -18.59 25.21
CA GLN A 61 18.12 -18.18 24.70
C GLN A 61 17.78 -18.89 23.39
N ASP A 62 18.71 -18.97 22.45
CA ASP A 62 18.54 -19.64 21.15
C ASP A 62 18.20 -21.14 21.34
N LEU A 63 18.85 -21.82 22.28
CA LEU A 63 18.58 -23.22 22.62
C LEU A 63 17.22 -23.40 23.34
N LEU A 64 16.82 -22.46 24.20
CA LEU A 64 15.48 -22.48 24.80
C LEU A 64 14.37 -22.31 23.76
N GLU A 65 14.57 -21.49 22.72
CA GLU A 65 13.60 -21.34 21.64
C GLU A 65 13.47 -22.62 20.80
N ILE A 66 14.58 -23.33 20.56
CA ILE A 66 14.58 -24.64 19.88
C ILE A 66 13.85 -25.73 20.72
N HIS A 67 14.08 -25.79 22.03
CA HIS A 67 13.36 -26.71 22.91
C HIS A 67 11.89 -26.31 23.11
N GLY A 68 11.58 -25.01 23.19
CA GLY A 68 10.19 -24.51 23.28
C GLY A 68 9.37 -24.91 22.06
N ALA A 69 9.88 -24.65 20.86
CA ALA A 69 9.27 -25.07 19.60
C ALA A 69 9.15 -26.61 19.43
N SER A 70 9.88 -27.39 20.24
CA SER A 70 9.76 -28.86 20.30
C SER A 70 8.71 -29.33 21.32
N HIS A 71 8.44 -28.54 22.37
CA HIS A 71 7.44 -28.84 23.39
C HIS A 71 6.01 -28.47 22.97
N GLU A 72 5.86 -27.49 22.06
CA GLU A 72 4.55 -26.99 21.58
C GLU A 72 3.77 -28.00 20.69
N LEU A 73 4.26 -29.25 20.58
CA LEU A 73 3.55 -30.38 19.98
C LEU A 73 2.81 -31.27 21.00
N MET A 74 2.92 -31.01 22.32
CA MET A 74 2.17 -31.75 23.34
C MET A 74 1.49 -30.86 24.38
N GLU A 75 0.16 -30.85 24.25
CA GLU A 75 -0.85 -30.61 25.31
C GLU A 75 -1.09 -29.16 25.78
N THR A 76 -2.32 -28.92 26.27
CA THR A 76 -2.95 -27.61 26.42
C THR A 76 -3.50 -27.41 27.83
N ASP A 77 -3.26 -26.24 28.46
CA ASP A 77 -4.27 -25.61 29.31
C ASP A 77 -4.03 -24.08 29.50
N GLN A 78 -4.92 -23.43 30.27
CA GLN A 78 -5.22 -22.00 30.24
C GLN A 78 -4.40 -21.05 31.17
N PRO A 79 -4.56 -19.70 31.06
CA PRO A 79 -3.59 -18.66 31.48
C PRO A 79 -4.02 -18.02 32.84
N PRO A 80 -3.84 -16.70 33.19
CA PRO A 80 -3.09 -15.54 32.63
C PRO A 80 -2.12 -14.85 33.66
N VAL A 81 -1.42 -13.71 33.42
CA VAL A 81 -1.91 -12.29 33.40
C VAL A 81 -0.74 -11.26 33.24
N LYS A 82 -0.97 -10.13 32.54
CA LYS A 82 -0.31 -8.77 32.57
C LYS A 82 1.11 -8.48 32.02
N SER A 83 1.12 -7.87 30.83
CA SER A 83 1.59 -6.48 30.50
C SER A 83 2.95 -5.92 30.96
N SER A 84 3.65 -5.28 30.02
CA SER A 84 4.57 -4.14 30.26
C SER A 84 4.67 -3.23 29.01
N PRO A 85 4.84 -1.89 29.16
CA PRO A 85 4.93 -0.95 28.04
C PRO A 85 6.37 -0.59 27.63
N GLU A 86 6.48 0.12 26.49
CA GLU A 86 7.69 0.85 26.05
C GLU A 86 8.05 2.01 27.03
N PRO A 87 9.29 2.56 27.03
CA PRO A 87 9.69 3.46 25.94
C PRO A 87 11.18 3.42 25.48
N THR A 88 11.38 3.94 24.27
CA THR A 88 12.62 4.52 23.70
C THR A 88 13.24 5.64 24.58
N PRO A 89 14.56 5.96 24.48
CA PRO A 89 15.09 6.77 23.36
C PRO A 89 16.56 6.50 22.93
N ALA A 90 16.97 7.20 21.85
CA ALA A 90 18.31 7.14 21.24
C ALA A 90 19.34 8.11 21.88
N ARG A 91 20.61 8.04 21.42
CA ARG A 91 21.62 9.09 21.69
C ARG A 91 22.70 9.18 20.60
N GLU A 92 23.16 10.41 20.32
CA GLU A 92 24.22 10.77 19.38
C GLU A 92 25.65 10.51 19.91
N LEU A 93 26.66 10.69 19.04
CA LEU A 93 28.09 10.64 19.37
C LEU A 93 28.80 11.97 19.06
N GLN A 94 29.80 12.31 19.88
CA GLN A 94 30.75 13.42 19.69
C GLN A 94 32.22 12.92 19.74
N PRO A 95 33.23 13.70 19.29
CA PRO A 95 34.43 13.14 18.64
C PRO A 95 35.78 13.44 19.36
N SER A 96 36.89 13.37 18.58
CA SER A 96 38.31 13.72 18.90
C SER A 96 39.17 12.60 19.55
N PRO A 97 40.53 12.59 19.44
CA PRO A 97 41.43 13.64 18.93
C PRO A 97 42.52 13.24 17.88
N GLU A 98 43.38 14.21 17.55
CA GLU A 98 44.50 14.25 16.57
C GLU A 98 45.82 13.58 17.07
N PRO A 99 46.87 13.40 16.22
CA PRO A 99 48.08 14.26 16.41
C PRO A 99 49.04 14.54 15.19
N ALA A 100 49.61 15.75 15.21
CA ALA A 100 51.03 16.12 14.95
C ALA A 100 51.65 16.30 13.53
N LYS A 101 52.72 17.13 13.46
CA LYS A 101 53.54 17.53 12.28
C LYS A 101 55.05 17.61 12.61
N PRO A 102 55.97 17.58 11.63
CA PRO A 102 57.38 18.05 11.73
C PRO A 102 57.67 19.41 11.04
N ALA A 103 58.89 19.96 11.24
CA ALA A 103 59.47 21.17 10.60
C ALA A 103 60.51 20.78 9.49
N THR A 104 61.38 21.59 8.84
CA THR A 104 62.18 22.85 9.11
C THR A 104 62.85 23.28 7.74
N PRO A 105 63.82 24.25 7.58
CA PRO A 105 64.10 25.59 8.14
C PRO A 105 64.29 26.72 7.02
N PRO A 106 65.34 27.61 6.90
CA PRO A 106 65.22 29.04 6.46
C PRO A 106 66.03 29.33 5.13
N PRO A 107 66.71 30.49 4.79
CA PRO A 107 66.86 31.84 5.38
C PRO A 107 66.54 33.14 4.54
N PRO A 108 67.45 33.96 3.90
CA PRO A 108 67.46 35.42 4.16
C PRO A 108 67.37 36.40 2.96
N ALA A 109 67.23 37.71 3.27
CA ALA A 109 67.38 38.88 2.37
C ALA A 109 68.66 39.71 2.71
N PRO A 110 69.13 40.64 1.84
CA PRO A 110 68.75 42.07 1.99
C PRO A 110 68.70 42.90 0.67
N SER A 111 68.51 44.23 0.79
CA SER A 111 68.30 45.23 -0.28
C SER A 111 69.13 46.53 -0.03
N PRO A 112 69.00 47.64 -0.80
CA PRO A 112 68.39 47.85 -2.13
C PRO A 112 69.48 48.19 -3.19
N PRO A 113 69.88 49.44 -3.60
CA PRO A 113 69.28 50.79 -3.61
C PRO A 113 69.23 51.51 -5.00
N GLN A 114 68.16 52.31 -5.28
CA GLN A 114 68.16 53.49 -6.20
C GLN A 114 68.42 53.19 -7.72
N GLN A 115 68.28 54.06 -8.75
CA GLN A 115 67.62 55.36 -9.05
C GLN A 115 67.48 55.53 -10.60
N HIS A 116 66.75 56.48 -11.24
CA HIS A 116 65.81 57.52 -10.77
C HIS A 116 64.70 57.87 -11.80
N GLU A 117 65.04 58.49 -12.94
CA GLU A 117 64.17 59.17 -13.93
C GLU A 117 64.16 58.43 -15.29
N GLN A 118 63.16 58.47 -16.18
CA GLN A 118 61.91 59.26 -16.37
C GLN A 118 60.98 58.43 -17.34
N GLU A 119 59.67 58.61 -17.56
CA GLU A 119 58.59 59.49 -17.06
C GLU A 119 57.19 58.89 -17.46
N ALA A 120 56.18 59.74 -17.72
CA ALA A 120 54.92 59.52 -18.45
C ALA A 120 53.88 58.48 -17.93
N GLN A 121 52.83 58.99 -17.27
CA GLN A 121 51.58 58.32 -16.89
C GLN A 121 50.47 59.40 -16.70
N PRO A 122 49.16 59.08 -16.53
CA PRO A 122 48.42 57.84 -16.77
C PRO A 122 47.24 58.12 -17.76
N PRO A 123 45.96 57.60 -17.67
CA PRO A 123 45.14 57.23 -16.50
C PRO A 123 44.85 55.72 -16.37
N ALA A 124 44.89 55.19 -15.15
CA ALA A 124 44.71 53.75 -14.87
C ALA A 124 43.24 53.27 -14.77
N SER A 125 42.25 54.13 -15.02
CA SER A 125 40.87 53.95 -14.55
C SER A 125 40.03 52.87 -15.25
N GLN A 126 40.50 52.29 -16.37
CA GLN A 126 39.73 51.26 -17.11
C GLN A 126 40.13 49.81 -16.79
N ARG A 127 41.36 49.58 -16.28
CA ARG A 127 41.86 48.21 -16.07
C ARG A 127 41.30 47.53 -14.81
N ALA A 128 40.91 48.31 -13.81
CA ALA A 128 40.29 47.79 -12.58
C ALA A 128 38.91 47.15 -12.85
N ALA A 129 38.03 47.86 -13.57
CA ALA A 129 36.65 47.42 -13.82
C ALA A 129 36.54 46.11 -14.62
N ALA A 130 37.43 45.92 -15.61
CA ALA A 130 37.50 44.65 -16.35
C ALA A 130 37.91 43.47 -15.44
N THR A 131 38.84 43.71 -14.51
CA THR A 131 39.35 42.69 -13.58
C THR A 131 38.29 42.31 -12.54
N THR A 132 37.52 43.28 -12.02
CA THR A 132 36.42 43.00 -11.07
C THR A 132 35.26 42.24 -11.73
N ASN A 133 34.92 42.57 -12.98
CA ASN A 133 33.84 41.87 -13.70
C ASN A 133 34.19 40.40 -13.94
N ASN A 134 35.41 40.11 -14.39
CA ASN A 134 35.87 38.73 -14.61
C ASN A 134 35.90 37.91 -13.31
N LEU A 135 36.33 38.51 -12.19
CA LEU A 135 36.29 37.86 -10.88
C LEU A 135 34.84 37.57 -10.41
N GLN A 136 33.90 38.48 -10.67
CA GLN A 136 32.48 38.28 -10.33
C GLN A 136 31.84 37.18 -11.19
N GLN A 137 32.18 37.11 -12.48
CA GLN A 137 31.75 36.03 -13.40
C GLN A 137 32.32 34.67 -12.98
N ALA A 138 33.58 34.61 -12.57
CA ALA A 138 34.19 33.38 -12.04
C ALA A 138 33.51 32.89 -10.75
N GLN A 139 33.07 33.80 -9.86
CA GLN A 139 32.32 33.44 -8.66
C GLN A 139 30.90 32.93 -8.96
N ASP A 140 30.18 33.56 -9.89
CA ASP A 140 28.85 33.10 -10.34
C ASP A 140 28.94 31.74 -11.05
N LEU A 141 29.93 31.55 -11.92
CA LEU A 141 30.18 30.27 -12.59
C LEU A 141 30.56 29.17 -11.58
N LEU A 142 31.38 29.48 -10.58
CA LEU A 142 31.68 28.56 -9.48
C LEU A 142 30.42 28.20 -8.66
N GLY A 143 29.53 29.17 -8.42
CA GLY A 143 28.23 28.94 -7.78
C GLY A 143 27.36 27.96 -8.58
N LYS A 144 27.26 28.17 -9.90
CA LYS A 144 26.52 27.29 -10.84
C LYS A 144 27.13 25.88 -10.92
N VAL A 145 28.46 25.77 -10.93
CA VAL A 145 29.14 24.48 -10.85
C VAL A 145 28.80 23.75 -9.55
N ILE A 146 28.78 24.44 -8.40
CA ILE A 146 28.45 23.84 -7.10
C ILE A 146 26.97 23.42 -7.02
N SER A 147 26.02 24.22 -7.55
CA SER A 147 24.60 23.85 -7.57
C SER A 147 24.33 22.64 -8.47
N LEU A 148 24.86 22.62 -9.70
CA LEU A 148 24.81 21.44 -10.58
C LEU A 148 25.48 20.23 -9.90
N GLN A 149 26.64 20.39 -9.27
CA GLN A 149 27.32 19.29 -8.59
C GLN A 149 26.52 18.72 -7.41
N LYS A 150 25.64 19.53 -6.80
CA LYS A 150 24.67 19.07 -5.80
C LYS A 150 23.54 18.29 -6.48
N GLN A 151 22.88 18.85 -7.50
CA GLN A 151 21.81 18.19 -8.25
C GLN A 151 22.24 16.81 -8.78
N TYR A 152 23.43 16.71 -9.41
CA TYR A 152 23.95 15.44 -9.92
C TYR A 152 24.24 14.39 -8.82
N LYS A 153 24.52 14.80 -7.57
CA LYS A 153 24.62 13.86 -6.44
C LYS A 153 23.24 13.40 -5.97
N GLU A 154 22.26 14.30 -5.95
CA GLU A 154 20.88 13.98 -5.57
C GLU A 154 20.24 13.05 -6.61
N ALA A 155 20.46 13.30 -7.91
CA ALA A 155 20.12 12.40 -9.01
C ALA A 155 20.82 11.03 -8.89
N ALA A 156 22.11 10.99 -8.55
CA ALA A 156 22.81 9.73 -8.30
C ALA A 156 22.20 8.92 -7.14
N ILE A 157 21.71 9.58 -6.08
CA ILE A 157 21.03 8.93 -4.96
C ILE A 157 19.64 8.43 -5.39
N HIS A 158 18.89 9.23 -6.16
CA HIS A 158 17.60 8.86 -6.73
C HIS A 158 17.71 7.61 -7.61
N TYR A 159 18.60 7.59 -8.60
CA TYR A 159 18.81 6.43 -9.48
C TYR A 159 19.35 5.21 -8.73
N LYS A 160 20.17 5.40 -7.69
CA LYS A 160 20.58 4.30 -6.79
C LYS A 160 19.39 3.72 -6.03
N GLY A 161 18.45 4.55 -5.57
CA GLY A 161 17.21 4.13 -4.91
C GLY A 161 16.25 3.39 -5.85
N LEU A 162 16.12 3.84 -7.09
CA LEU A 162 15.36 3.16 -8.15
C LEU A 162 15.97 1.82 -8.61
N GLY A 163 17.23 1.54 -8.25
CA GLY A 163 17.98 0.38 -8.71
C GLY A 163 18.67 0.55 -10.07
N ASN A 164 18.54 1.73 -10.72
CA ASN A 164 19.23 2.05 -11.96
C ASN A 164 20.71 2.38 -11.70
N LEU A 165 21.51 1.32 -11.57
CA LEU A 165 22.95 1.41 -11.31
C LEU A 165 23.76 1.95 -12.50
N VAL A 166 23.18 2.08 -13.71
CA VAL A 166 23.85 2.66 -14.89
C VAL A 166 23.75 4.17 -14.83
N ALA A 167 22.54 4.72 -14.75
CA ALA A 167 22.30 6.15 -14.56
C ALA A 167 22.98 6.67 -13.28
N ALA A 168 22.88 5.93 -12.15
CA ALA A 168 23.56 6.33 -10.92
C ALA A 168 25.09 6.42 -11.07
N LYS A 169 25.74 5.51 -11.81
CA LYS A 169 27.18 5.59 -12.11
C LYS A 169 27.52 6.78 -13.02
N HIS A 170 26.66 7.07 -14.00
CA HIS A 170 26.83 8.22 -14.89
C HIS A 170 26.75 9.53 -14.10
N MET A 171 25.68 9.73 -13.31
CA MET A 171 25.51 10.90 -12.45
C MET A 171 26.68 11.10 -11.48
N VAL A 172 27.20 10.01 -10.88
CA VAL A 172 28.42 10.08 -10.04
C VAL A 172 29.64 10.55 -10.83
N ARG A 173 29.84 10.09 -12.07
CA ARG A 173 30.95 10.54 -12.93
C ARG A 173 30.85 12.03 -13.22
N THR A 174 29.71 12.51 -13.70
CA THR A 174 29.48 13.94 -14.00
C THR A 174 29.64 14.81 -12.75
N SER A 175 29.19 14.33 -11.58
CA SER A 175 29.39 15.03 -10.29
C SER A 175 30.87 15.16 -9.86
N LYS A 176 31.77 14.31 -10.38
CA LYS A 176 33.22 14.38 -10.16
C LYS A 176 33.91 15.28 -11.19
N GLU A 177 33.44 15.29 -12.42
CA GLU A 177 33.91 16.22 -13.47
C GLU A 177 33.55 17.66 -13.09
N LEU A 178 32.31 17.90 -12.65
CA LEU A 178 31.88 19.17 -12.04
C LEU A 178 32.72 19.55 -10.80
N LEU A 179 33.09 18.59 -9.94
CA LEU A 179 33.99 18.86 -8.81
C LEU A 179 35.36 19.36 -9.27
N HIS A 180 35.93 18.70 -10.27
CA HIS A 180 37.24 19.04 -10.82
C HIS A 180 37.22 20.42 -11.47
N THR A 181 36.20 20.72 -12.29
CA THR A 181 35.97 22.05 -12.85
C THR A 181 35.81 23.12 -11.76
N GLY A 182 35.06 22.85 -10.69
CA GLY A 182 34.89 23.77 -9.56
C GLY A 182 36.18 24.02 -8.76
N ILE A 183 37.03 23.01 -8.60
CA ILE A 183 38.36 23.16 -7.98
C ILE A 183 39.25 24.04 -8.86
N ARG A 184 39.30 23.79 -10.17
CA ARG A 184 40.10 24.59 -11.11
C ARG A 184 39.65 26.06 -11.18
N LEU A 185 38.33 26.30 -11.16
CA LEU A 185 37.74 27.65 -11.04
C LEU A 185 38.15 28.33 -9.72
N LYS A 186 38.05 27.63 -8.59
CA LYS A 186 38.46 28.15 -7.28
C LYS A 186 39.96 28.46 -7.21
N ASN A 187 40.79 27.69 -7.90
CA ASN A 187 42.24 27.89 -7.96
C ASN A 187 42.69 28.98 -8.95
N GLY A 188 41.80 29.49 -9.80
CA GLY A 188 42.15 30.44 -10.87
C GLY A 188 42.83 29.79 -12.09
N GLU A 189 42.75 28.46 -12.24
CA GLU A 189 43.36 27.69 -13.34
C GLU A 189 42.55 27.72 -14.66
N ILE A 190 41.44 28.45 -14.67
CA ILE A 190 40.57 28.64 -15.83
C ILE A 190 40.59 30.13 -16.16
N THR A 191 41.42 30.48 -17.15
CA THR A 191 41.61 31.87 -17.64
C THR A 191 40.62 32.28 -18.73
N ASP A 192 39.91 31.31 -19.32
CA ASP A 192 38.90 31.52 -20.35
C ASP A 192 37.57 30.92 -19.90
N LEU A 193 36.67 31.77 -19.40
CA LEU A 193 35.40 31.37 -18.80
C LEU A 193 34.38 30.87 -19.85
N ASP A 194 34.45 31.36 -21.09
CA ASP A 194 33.48 31.03 -22.15
C ASP A 194 33.69 29.63 -22.76
N THR A 195 34.87 29.03 -22.52
CA THR A 195 35.16 27.63 -22.86
C THR A 195 34.52 26.61 -21.91
N VAL A 196 34.06 27.04 -20.73
CA VAL A 196 33.49 26.14 -19.71
C VAL A 196 32.05 25.74 -20.07
N ARG A 197 31.92 24.72 -20.93
CA ARG A 197 30.63 24.07 -21.20
C ARG A 197 30.23 23.23 -20.00
N LEU A 198 29.17 23.67 -19.30
CA LEU A 198 28.54 22.91 -18.23
C LEU A 198 27.54 21.89 -18.82
N PRO A 199 27.39 20.70 -18.21
CA PRO A 199 26.25 19.84 -18.46
C PRO A 199 24.93 20.54 -18.11
N GLU A 200 23.85 20.13 -18.79
CA GLU A 200 22.49 20.55 -18.43
C GLU A 200 22.08 19.98 -17.05
N GLU A 201 20.95 20.45 -16.50
CA GLU A 201 20.40 19.89 -15.26
C GLU A 201 20.11 18.39 -15.43
N PRO A 202 20.34 17.56 -14.42
CA PRO A 202 20.23 16.11 -14.57
C PRO A 202 18.78 15.70 -14.81
N ASP A 203 18.50 15.09 -15.97
CA ASP A 203 17.19 14.48 -16.21
C ASP A 203 16.90 13.42 -15.14
N MET A 204 15.72 13.53 -14.53
CA MET A 204 15.20 12.64 -13.49
C MET A 204 14.14 11.65 -14.02
N SER A 205 13.86 11.69 -15.33
CA SER A 205 12.83 10.89 -16.00
C SER A 205 13.25 9.47 -16.39
N LEU A 206 14.55 9.13 -16.31
CA LEU A 206 15.05 7.84 -16.80
C LEU A 206 14.46 6.67 -16.00
N GLY A 207 14.00 5.66 -16.72
CA GLY A 207 13.36 4.48 -16.14
C GLY A 207 14.21 3.69 -15.15
N ASP A 208 13.53 2.94 -14.28
CA ASP A 208 14.08 2.04 -13.27
C ASP A 208 14.32 0.60 -13.80
N GLY A 209 14.34 0.44 -15.12
CA GLY A 209 14.31 -0.85 -15.81
C GLY A 209 12.89 -1.43 -15.96
N LYS A 210 11.86 -0.79 -15.41
CA LYS A 210 10.51 -1.36 -15.36
C LYS A 210 9.62 -0.62 -16.34
N ILE A 211 9.34 -1.27 -17.48
CA ILE A 211 8.27 -0.85 -18.39
C ILE A 211 6.93 -1.16 -17.68
N ARG A 212 6.55 -0.25 -16.79
CA ARG A 212 5.19 -0.10 -16.24
C ARG A 212 4.23 0.10 -17.43
N GLN A 213 2.93 -0.05 -17.24
CA GLN A 213 1.98 0.20 -18.34
C GLN A 213 2.05 1.68 -18.74
N VAL A 214 2.83 2.00 -19.78
CA VAL A 214 3.06 3.39 -20.18
C VAL A 214 1.79 3.89 -20.84
N GLU A 215 1.26 5.01 -20.33
CA GLU A 215 0.16 5.71 -20.99
C GLU A 215 0.58 6.06 -22.42
N PRO A 216 -0.22 5.71 -23.44
CA PRO A 216 0.13 6.00 -24.81
C PRO A 216 -0.03 7.50 -25.08
N VAL A 217 1.06 8.25 -24.89
CA VAL A 217 1.20 9.68 -25.25
C VAL A 217 0.48 9.94 -26.56
N SER A 218 -0.56 10.79 -26.54
CA SER A 218 -1.63 10.87 -27.55
C SER A 218 -1.11 10.79 -28.99
N ARG A 219 -1.23 9.58 -29.58
CA ARG A 219 -0.57 9.20 -30.84
C ARG A 219 -1.31 9.75 -32.07
N GLY A 220 -1.25 11.08 -32.24
CA GLY A 220 -1.62 11.72 -33.49
C GLY A 220 -0.79 11.19 -34.67
N PRO A 221 -1.32 11.16 -35.91
CA PRO A 221 -0.63 10.56 -37.05
C PRO A 221 0.66 11.28 -37.46
N HIS A 222 0.85 12.53 -37.01
CA HIS A 222 2.09 13.29 -37.14
C HIS A 222 2.33 14.09 -35.86
N ALA A 223 3.54 14.04 -35.29
CA ALA A 223 4.03 15.03 -34.34
C ALA A 223 4.29 16.36 -35.08
N THR A 224 3.49 17.39 -34.80
CA THR A 224 3.54 18.69 -35.51
C THR A 224 4.13 19.83 -34.68
N SER A 225 4.39 19.60 -33.39
CA SER A 225 5.13 20.54 -32.52
C SER A 225 6.49 19.96 -32.15
N PHE A 226 7.47 20.85 -31.94
CA PHE A 226 8.78 20.51 -31.39
C PHE A 226 8.65 19.67 -30.11
N ASP A 227 7.79 20.10 -29.18
CA ASP A 227 7.61 19.47 -27.87
C ASP A 227 7.02 18.04 -27.98
N GLN A 228 6.25 17.77 -29.04
CA GLN A 228 5.70 16.44 -29.32
C GLN A 228 6.79 15.49 -29.84
N ILE A 229 7.66 15.99 -30.72
CA ILE A 229 8.82 15.23 -31.23
C ILE A 229 9.78 14.94 -30.08
N GLU A 230 10.09 15.94 -29.24
CA GLU A 230 10.92 15.78 -28.05
C GLU A 230 10.31 14.78 -27.04
N ALA A 231 9.01 14.89 -26.75
CA ALA A 231 8.33 13.93 -25.87
C ALA A 231 8.35 12.50 -26.44
N GLN A 232 8.21 12.34 -27.76
CA GLN A 232 8.27 11.03 -28.41
C GLN A 232 9.69 10.44 -28.37
N LEU A 233 10.72 11.22 -28.69
CA LEU A 233 12.12 10.80 -28.58
C LEU A 233 12.49 10.41 -27.14
N ARG A 234 12.12 11.23 -26.15
CA ARG A 234 12.30 10.92 -24.71
C ARG A 234 11.59 9.63 -24.29
N TYR A 235 10.41 9.35 -24.84
CA TYR A 235 9.70 8.09 -24.62
C TYR A 235 10.44 6.89 -25.24
N GLN A 236 10.87 6.98 -26.50
CA GLN A 236 11.59 5.91 -27.20
C GLN A 236 12.94 5.59 -26.53
N MET A 237 13.68 6.64 -26.15
CA MET A 237 14.92 6.54 -25.39
C MET A 237 14.68 5.81 -24.05
N ASN A 238 13.62 6.17 -23.32
CA ASN A 238 13.23 5.47 -22.09
C ASN A 238 12.83 4.01 -22.32
N VAL A 239 12.14 3.66 -23.42
CA VAL A 239 11.84 2.26 -23.73
C VAL A 239 13.12 1.48 -24.04
N CYS A 240 14.04 2.04 -24.83
CA CYS A 240 15.35 1.42 -25.11
C CYS A 240 16.16 1.21 -23.82
N HIS A 241 16.22 2.24 -22.96
CA HIS A 241 16.91 2.18 -21.67
C HIS A 241 16.37 1.06 -20.79
N ASN A 242 15.04 1.00 -20.62
CA ASN A 242 14.40 -0.05 -19.84
C ASN A 242 14.61 -1.45 -20.46
N LEU A 243 14.51 -1.60 -21.78
CA LEU A 243 14.81 -2.87 -22.47
C LEU A 243 16.26 -3.31 -22.26
N SER A 244 17.22 -2.38 -22.25
CA SER A 244 18.62 -2.70 -21.93
C SER A 244 18.74 -3.27 -20.51
N ILE A 245 18.10 -2.64 -19.51
CA ILE A 245 18.15 -3.07 -18.10
C ILE A 245 17.46 -4.42 -17.89
N GLN A 246 16.33 -4.68 -18.56
CA GLN A 246 15.63 -5.98 -18.45
C GLN A 246 16.40 -7.16 -19.06
N ASN A 247 17.30 -6.88 -20.01
CA ASN A 247 18.18 -7.88 -20.62
C ASN A 247 19.55 -7.96 -19.93
N ALA A 248 19.96 -6.90 -19.22
CA ALA A 248 21.08 -6.84 -18.29
C ALA A 248 20.82 -7.65 -17.00
N SER A 249 20.55 -8.95 -17.17
CA SER A 249 20.22 -9.86 -16.07
C SER A 249 21.28 -9.81 -14.97
N PRO A 250 20.91 -9.56 -13.69
CA PRO A 250 21.83 -9.76 -12.58
C PRO A 250 22.28 -11.22 -12.58
N ALA A 251 23.53 -11.45 -12.18
CA ALA A 251 24.18 -12.76 -12.26
C ALA A 251 23.55 -13.78 -11.31
N THR A 252 22.55 -14.53 -11.79
CA THR A 252 22.17 -15.82 -11.21
C THR A 252 23.43 -16.68 -11.19
N ARG A 253 23.84 -17.18 -10.02
CA ARG A 253 25.14 -17.85 -9.83
C ARG A 253 25.16 -19.27 -10.43
N GLY A 254 25.12 -19.35 -11.76
CA GLY A 254 25.15 -20.57 -12.55
C GLY A 254 26.08 -20.42 -13.76
N LYS A 255 26.47 -21.55 -14.36
CA LYS A 255 27.40 -21.57 -15.50
C LYS A 255 26.84 -20.75 -16.67
N ALA A 256 27.71 -19.94 -17.29
CA ALA A 256 27.36 -19.13 -18.44
C ALA A 256 26.75 -20.00 -19.56
N SER A 257 25.64 -19.53 -20.14
CA SER A 257 24.89 -20.25 -21.17
C SER A 257 24.86 -19.45 -22.47
N ASN A 258 24.54 -20.10 -23.59
CA ASN A 258 24.37 -19.39 -24.85
C ASN A 258 23.25 -18.34 -24.80
N LYS A 259 22.20 -18.53 -23.96
CA LYS A 259 21.17 -17.49 -23.72
C LYS A 259 21.79 -16.24 -23.06
N THR A 260 22.77 -16.41 -22.17
CA THR A 260 23.45 -15.29 -21.48
C THR A 260 24.23 -14.42 -22.47
N LEU A 261 24.93 -15.01 -23.43
CA LEU A 261 25.69 -14.27 -24.46
C LEU A 261 24.76 -13.51 -25.42
N ILE A 262 23.66 -14.14 -25.86
CA ILE A 262 22.66 -13.51 -26.73
C ILE A 262 22.01 -12.31 -26.03
N ASN A 263 21.63 -12.45 -24.75
CA ASN A 263 21.08 -11.36 -23.96
C ASN A 263 22.07 -10.18 -23.82
N SER A 264 23.36 -10.45 -23.63
CA SER A 264 24.39 -9.39 -23.55
C SER A 264 24.52 -8.63 -24.87
N GLN A 265 24.58 -9.33 -26.01
CA GLN A 265 24.65 -8.68 -27.32
C GLN A 265 23.39 -7.85 -27.62
N GLN A 266 22.22 -8.30 -27.17
CA GLN A 266 20.96 -7.56 -27.35
C GLN A 266 20.86 -6.35 -26.40
N GLN A 267 21.37 -6.46 -25.17
CA GLN A 267 21.55 -5.33 -24.24
C GLN A 267 22.42 -4.23 -24.87
N ASP A 268 23.58 -4.59 -25.42
CA ASP A 268 24.50 -3.63 -26.07
C ASP A 268 23.84 -2.94 -27.28
N ALA A 269 22.97 -3.64 -28.01
CA ALA A 269 22.21 -3.06 -29.12
C ALA A 269 21.11 -2.09 -28.65
N TYR A 270 20.39 -2.40 -27.57
CA TYR A 270 19.44 -1.44 -26.97
C TYR A 270 20.14 -0.18 -26.43
N ALA A 271 21.29 -0.33 -25.78
CA ALA A 271 22.08 0.81 -25.29
C ALA A 271 22.58 1.72 -26.43
N LYS A 272 23.00 1.15 -27.57
CA LYS A 272 23.34 1.93 -28.78
C LYS A 272 22.13 2.63 -29.41
N THR A 273 20.95 2.01 -29.31
CA THR A 273 19.70 2.62 -29.80
C THR A 273 19.30 3.82 -28.94
N GLU A 274 19.46 3.71 -27.62
CA GLU A 274 19.32 4.83 -26.67
C GLU A 274 20.33 5.95 -26.96
N GLU A 275 21.60 5.60 -27.18
CA GLU A 275 22.66 6.56 -27.54
C GLU A 275 22.31 7.31 -28.84
N ALA A 276 21.86 6.61 -29.88
CA ALA A 276 21.40 7.21 -31.13
C ALA A 276 20.19 8.16 -30.95
N PHE A 277 19.16 7.75 -30.17
CA PHE A 277 18.04 8.64 -29.85
C PHE A 277 18.45 9.88 -29.05
N SER A 278 19.45 9.78 -28.17
CA SER A 278 19.95 10.95 -27.44
C SER A 278 20.75 11.90 -28.33
N ALA A 279 21.50 11.39 -29.31
CA ALA A 279 22.17 12.20 -30.33
C ALA A 279 21.18 12.92 -31.26
N ASP A 280 20.08 12.26 -31.64
CA ASP A 280 18.98 12.87 -32.39
C ASP A 280 18.27 13.97 -31.59
N LEU A 281 18.06 13.78 -30.28
CA LEU A 281 17.47 14.79 -29.39
C LEU A 281 18.37 16.03 -29.28
N VAL A 282 19.68 15.85 -29.07
CA VAL A 282 20.66 16.95 -29.04
C VAL A 282 20.69 17.70 -30.38
N SER A 283 20.65 16.97 -31.50
CA SER A 283 20.64 17.57 -32.84
C SER A 283 19.35 18.35 -33.13
N LEU A 284 18.20 17.81 -32.70
CA LEU A 284 16.90 18.47 -32.77
C LEU A 284 16.91 19.79 -31.97
N HIS A 285 17.44 19.79 -30.73
CA HIS A 285 17.62 20.99 -29.91
C HIS A 285 18.52 22.04 -30.58
N ALA A 286 19.63 21.61 -31.19
CA ALA A 286 20.54 22.49 -31.92
C ALA A 286 19.91 23.15 -33.16
N THR A 287 18.82 22.59 -33.71
CA THR A 287 18.10 23.14 -34.88
C THR A 287 16.86 23.99 -34.56
N LYS A 288 16.52 24.23 -33.29
CA LYS A 288 15.43 25.16 -32.91
C LYS A 288 15.57 26.50 -33.67
N PRO A 289 14.55 26.97 -34.44
CA PRO A 289 13.15 26.52 -34.46
C PRO A 289 12.77 25.61 -35.66
N ASN A 290 13.70 25.19 -36.50
CA ASN A 290 13.39 24.38 -37.69
C ASN A 290 13.12 22.92 -37.33
N ILE A 291 12.05 22.32 -37.87
CA ILE A 291 11.72 20.91 -37.66
C ILE A 291 12.45 20.07 -38.71
N PRO A 292 13.28 19.08 -38.32
CA PRO A 292 13.96 18.18 -39.26
C PRO A 292 12.97 17.27 -40.00
N PRO A 293 13.31 16.78 -41.21
CA PRO A 293 12.56 15.69 -41.83
C PRO A 293 12.55 14.45 -40.93
N LEU A 294 11.42 13.75 -40.91
CA LEU A 294 11.19 12.59 -40.05
C LEU A 294 10.27 11.57 -40.73
N HIS A 295 10.43 10.31 -40.34
CA HIS A 295 9.54 9.21 -40.71
C HIS A 295 9.17 8.37 -39.47
N TYR A 296 8.36 7.32 -39.67
CA TYR A 296 7.97 6.38 -38.62
C TYR A 296 8.30 4.95 -39.03
N GLU A 297 9.15 4.28 -38.28
CA GLU A 297 9.41 2.84 -38.43
C GLU A 297 8.46 2.01 -37.56
N GLN A 298 8.08 0.81 -38.01
CA GLN A 298 7.31 -0.14 -37.20
C GLN A 298 8.27 -0.96 -36.34
N VAL A 299 8.12 -0.82 -35.01
CA VAL A 299 9.00 -1.41 -34.00
C VAL A 299 8.24 -2.41 -33.13
N ASP A 300 8.71 -3.65 -33.13
CA ASP A 300 8.20 -4.76 -32.33
C ASP A 300 9.20 -5.08 -31.21
N TYR A 301 8.73 -5.10 -29.96
CA TYR A 301 9.56 -5.43 -28.79
C TYR A 301 8.87 -6.33 -27.77
N THR A 302 9.68 -7.02 -26.98
CA THR A 302 9.24 -7.90 -25.90
C THR A 302 9.82 -7.44 -24.57
N TYR A 303 8.97 -7.20 -23.58
CA TYR A 303 9.37 -6.73 -22.25
C TYR A 303 8.74 -7.60 -21.16
N LYS A 304 9.36 -7.59 -19.98
CA LYS A 304 8.91 -8.30 -18.79
C LYS A 304 7.99 -7.40 -17.98
N ASN A 305 6.78 -7.87 -17.70
CA ASN A 305 5.87 -7.22 -16.75
C ASN A 305 6.40 -7.40 -15.32
N LEU A 306 6.44 -6.30 -14.56
CA LEU A 306 6.98 -6.24 -13.19
C LEU A 306 6.11 -5.31 -12.34
N LEU A 307 5.47 -5.84 -11.29
CA LEU A 307 4.66 -5.05 -10.34
C LEU A 307 5.49 -4.71 -9.10
N ASP A 308 6.39 -3.73 -9.25
CA ASP A 308 7.35 -3.33 -8.20
C ASP A 308 6.71 -2.74 -6.95
N THR A 309 5.44 -2.33 -7.03
CA THR A 309 4.61 -1.93 -5.89
C THR A 309 4.41 -3.06 -4.87
N ILE A 310 4.66 -4.31 -5.26
CA ILE A 310 4.45 -5.50 -4.44
C ILE A 310 5.82 -6.10 -4.05
N PRO A 311 6.06 -6.42 -2.76
CA PRO A 311 7.24 -7.18 -2.33
C PRO A 311 7.28 -8.58 -2.92
N ASP A 312 8.48 -9.12 -3.18
CA ASP A 312 8.63 -10.40 -3.89
C ASP A 312 7.99 -11.60 -3.15
N ASN A 313 7.99 -11.54 -1.82
CA ASN A 313 7.39 -12.53 -0.92
C ASN A 313 5.94 -12.20 -0.52
N MET A 314 5.21 -11.41 -1.31
CA MET A 314 3.80 -11.09 -1.09
C MET A 314 2.95 -11.29 -2.34
N MET A 315 1.71 -11.71 -2.11
CA MET A 315 0.62 -11.69 -3.08
C MET A 315 -0.39 -10.65 -2.62
N GLU A 316 -0.72 -9.70 -3.49
CA GLU A 316 -1.75 -8.70 -3.25
C GLU A 316 -3.07 -9.19 -3.86
N PHE A 317 -4.16 -9.08 -3.12
CA PHE A 317 -5.52 -9.33 -3.56
C PHE A 317 -6.36 -8.08 -3.37
N LYS A 318 -7.11 -7.69 -4.40
CA LYS A 318 -7.99 -6.51 -4.39
C LYS A 318 -9.38 -6.85 -4.87
N ILE A 319 -10.37 -6.36 -4.13
CA ILE A 319 -11.77 -6.28 -4.53
C ILE A 319 -12.06 -4.79 -4.69
N LEU A 320 -12.16 -4.31 -5.93
CA LEU A 320 -12.32 -2.88 -6.19
C LEU A 320 -13.79 -2.48 -6.00
N ARG A 321 -14.70 -3.13 -6.73
CA ARG A 321 -16.13 -2.80 -6.75
C ARG A 321 -16.97 -3.91 -7.38
N ALA A 322 -18.28 -3.87 -7.15
CA ALA A 322 -19.24 -4.59 -7.97
C ALA A 322 -20.05 -3.63 -8.87
N ILE A 323 -20.56 -4.14 -9.98
CA ILE A 323 -21.25 -3.37 -11.03
C ILE A 323 -22.58 -4.06 -11.33
N SER A 324 -23.68 -3.30 -11.29
CA SER A 324 -25.03 -3.74 -11.67
C SER A 324 -25.52 -4.99 -10.91
N LEU A 325 -25.37 -5.00 -9.59
CA LEU A 325 -25.88 -6.09 -8.74
C LEU A 325 -27.41 -6.24 -8.87
N PRO A 326 -27.95 -7.48 -8.80
CA PRO A 326 -29.37 -7.74 -8.97
C PRO A 326 -30.20 -7.19 -7.80
N THR A 327 -31.11 -6.25 -8.10
CA THR A 327 -31.99 -5.60 -7.11
C THR A 327 -33.40 -6.17 -7.05
N LEU A 328 -33.95 -6.62 -8.20
CA LEU A 328 -35.40 -6.76 -8.43
C LEU A 328 -36.13 -7.64 -7.41
N ASP A 329 -35.55 -8.78 -7.05
CA ASP A 329 -36.22 -9.81 -6.23
C ASP A 329 -35.87 -9.73 -4.74
N ILE A 330 -35.07 -8.74 -4.32
CA ILE A 330 -34.32 -8.77 -3.05
C ILE A 330 -34.54 -7.53 -2.19
N SER A 331 -34.16 -6.34 -2.66
CA SER A 331 -34.30 -5.08 -1.93
C SER A 331 -34.07 -3.88 -2.86
N THR A 332 -34.78 -2.78 -2.62
CA THR A 332 -34.47 -1.47 -3.24
C THR A 332 -33.19 -0.86 -2.68
N ASN A 333 -32.87 -1.15 -1.41
CA ASN A 333 -31.64 -0.77 -0.73
C ASN A 333 -30.78 -2.02 -0.56
N LEU A 334 -29.90 -2.29 -1.52
CA LEU A 334 -28.91 -3.35 -1.37
C LEU A 334 -27.80 -2.90 -0.41
N GLU A 335 -27.47 -3.80 0.51
CA GLU A 335 -26.27 -3.72 1.36
C GLU A 335 -25.36 -4.91 1.06
N PRO A 336 -24.60 -4.87 -0.03
CA PRO A 336 -23.68 -5.95 -0.39
C PRO A 336 -22.40 -5.96 0.45
N PHE A 337 -21.91 -7.17 0.71
CA PHE A 337 -20.54 -7.46 1.14
C PHE A 337 -19.98 -8.62 0.30
N VAL A 338 -18.66 -8.73 0.23
CA VAL A 338 -17.98 -9.73 -0.60
C VAL A 338 -17.15 -10.65 0.27
N THR A 339 -17.47 -11.95 0.21
CA THR A 339 -16.64 -13.00 0.80
C THR A 339 -15.64 -13.53 -0.22
N TRP A 340 -14.49 -14.02 0.27
CA TRP A 340 -13.54 -14.81 -0.52
C TRP A 340 -13.17 -16.11 0.18
N ASP A 341 -12.80 -17.12 -0.62
CA ASP A 341 -12.10 -18.34 -0.22
C ASP A 341 -11.06 -18.64 -1.29
N PHE A 342 -9.78 -18.57 -0.95
CA PHE A 342 -8.70 -18.95 -1.87
C PHE A 342 -8.72 -20.45 -2.21
N GLY A 343 -9.43 -21.26 -1.43
CA GLY A 343 -9.50 -22.73 -1.50
C GLY A 343 -8.65 -23.46 -0.46
N GLY A 344 -8.32 -22.81 0.68
CA GLY A 344 -7.42 -23.35 1.71
C GLY A 344 -5.94 -22.94 1.59
N TRP A 345 -5.64 -21.70 1.21
CA TRP A 345 -4.30 -21.08 1.34
C TRP A 345 -4.41 -19.63 1.86
N PRO A 346 -3.66 -19.22 2.90
CA PRO A 346 -2.65 -20.01 3.62
C PRO A 346 -3.21 -21.26 4.32
N PRO A 347 -2.41 -22.32 4.51
CA PRO A 347 -2.88 -23.57 5.11
C PRO A 347 -3.42 -23.36 6.52
N GLU A 348 -4.48 -24.10 6.87
CA GLU A 348 -5.23 -23.91 8.12
C GLU A 348 -4.39 -24.14 9.39
N ASN A 349 -3.28 -24.86 9.29
CA ASN A 349 -2.30 -25.09 10.36
C ASN A 349 -1.19 -24.01 10.46
N THR A 350 -1.42 -22.80 9.94
CA THR A 350 -0.43 -21.70 9.92
C THR A 350 -1.04 -20.43 10.52
N ALA A 351 -0.23 -19.56 11.14
CA ALA A 351 -0.70 -18.30 11.72
C ALA A 351 -1.45 -17.38 10.72
N GLN A 352 -1.19 -17.51 9.42
CA GLN A 352 -1.87 -16.78 8.34
C GLN A 352 -3.15 -17.48 7.83
N ALA A 353 -3.62 -18.56 8.45
CA ALA A 353 -4.83 -19.31 8.07
C ALA A 353 -6.07 -18.41 7.94
N ALA A 354 -6.21 -17.43 8.84
CA ALA A 354 -7.26 -16.43 8.85
C ALA A 354 -7.27 -15.48 7.62
N MET A 355 -6.30 -15.61 6.70
CA MET A 355 -6.28 -14.90 5.42
C MET A 355 -6.83 -15.74 4.26
N ASN A 356 -7.08 -17.04 4.46
CA ASN A 356 -7.56 -17.94 3.39
C ASN A 356 -9.03 -17.69 3.01
N LYS A 357 -9.80 -17.19 3.98
CA LYS A 357 -11.19 -16.72 3.86
C LYS A 357 -11.32 -15.39 4.57
N GLY A 358 -12.36 -14.64 4.22
CA GLY A 358 -12.74 -13.41 4.89
C GLY A 358 -13.85 -12.69 4.13
N GLU A 359 -14.22 -11.52 4.63
CA GLU A 359 -15.29 -10.69 4.10
C GLU A 359 -14.89 -9.21 4.06
N THR A 360 -15.43 -8.47 3.08
CA THR A 360 -15.29 -7.01 3.03
C THR A 360 -16.26 -6.35 4.02
N PRO A 361 -16.02 -5.08 4.41
CA PRO A 361 -17.07 -4.25 4.96
C PRO A 361 -18.32 -4.25 4.06
N VAL A 362 -19.48 -4.06 4.68
CA VAL A 362 -20.77 -3.86 4.00
C VAL A 362 -20.79 -2.45 3.39
N VAL A 363 -21.17 -2.33 2.12
CA VAL A 363 -21.21 -1.05 1.39
C VAL A 363 -22.55 -0.92 0.67
N SER A 364 -23.40 0.02 1.08
CA SER A 364 -24.75 0.19 0.51
C SER A 364 -24.72 0.65 -0.96
N GLY A 365 -25.49 -0.01 -1.83
CA GLY A 365 -25.68 0.38 -3.24
C GLY A 365 -25.73 -0.78 -4.23
N SER A 366 -26.17 -0.50 -5.46
CA SER A 366 -26.19 -1.45 -6.59
C SER A 366 -24.87 -1.52 -7.38
N ASN A 367 -23.98 -0.55 -7.17
CA ASN A 367 -22.62 -0.51 -7.68
C ASN A 367 -21.65 -0.15 -6.52
N PRO A 368 -21.48 -1.03 -5.53
CA PRO A 368 -20.66 -0.75 -4.35
C PRO A 368 -19.18 -0.70 -4.72
N GLU A 369 -18.46 0.30 -4.21
CA GLU A 369 -17.00 0.38 -4.27
C GLU A 369 -16.44 -0.03 -2.91
N PHE A 370 -15.61 -1.08 -2.89
CA PHE A 370 -15.07 -1.71 -1.67
C PHE A 370 -13.62 -1.31 -1.41
N ASP A 371 -12.83 -1.09 -2.47
CA ASP A 371 -11.38 -0.81 -2.47
C ASP A 371 -10.54 -1.68 -1.51
N PHE A 372 -11.04 -2.87 -1.19
CA PHE A 372 -10.47 -3.75 -0.19
C PHE A 372 -9.17 -4.36 -0.70
N THR A 373 -8.10 -4.25 0.07
CA THR A 373 -6.76 -4.76 -0.28
C THR A 373 -6.21 -5.67 0.82
N LEU A 374 -5.91 -6.93 0.45
CA LEU A 374 -5.32 -7.94 1.32
C LEU A 374 -3.91 -8.32 0.82
N HIS A 375 -2.93 -8.34 1.72
CA HIS A 375 -1.56 -8.76 1.41
C HIS A 375 -1.26 -10.10 2.07
N ILE A 376 -1.17 -11.17 1.27
CA ILE A 376 -0.89 -12.52 1.74
C ILE A 376 0.61 -12.80 1.62
N PRO A 377 1.33 -13.10 2.71
CA PRO A 377 2.73 -13.54 2.64
C PRO A 377 2.86 -14.86 1.88
N ILE A 378 3.82 -14.94 0.96
CA ILE A 378 4.08 -16.14 0.13
C ILE A 378 5.56 -16.51 0.11
N SER A 379 5.84 -17.80 -0.05
CA SER A 379 7.18 -18.32 -0.27
C SER A 379 7.29 -18.85 -1.69
N ARG A 380 8.02 -18.12 -2.57
CA ARG A 380 8.16 -18.45 -4.00
C ARG A 380 8.83 -19.79 -4.25
N THR A 381 9.73 -20.19 -3.36
CA THR A 381 10.46 -21.47 -3.39
C THR A 381 9.59 -22.65 -2.92
N ASN A 382 8.47 -22.40 -2.25
CA ASN A 382 7.60 -23.45 -1.74
C ASN A 382 6.80 -24.11 -2.88
N ARG A 383 7.24 -25.31 -3.27
CA ARG A 383 6.57 -26.14 -4.29
C ARG A 383 5.12 -26.49 -3.93
N LEU A 384 4.71 -26.45 -2.65
CA LEU A 384 3.31 -26.64 -2.27
C LEU A 384 2.46 -25.45 -2.72
N PHE A 385 2.97 -24.21 -2.60
CA PHE A 385 2.26 -23.01 -3.06
C PHE A 385 2.11 -23.00 -4.58
N GLN A 386 3.17 -23.30 -5.33
CA GLN A 386 3.10 -23.44 -6.79
C GLN A 386 2.07 -24.50 -7.22
N ARG A 387 2.10 -25.68 -6.59
CA ARG A 387 1.13 -26.77 -6.83
C ARG A 387 -0.30 -26.41 -6.40
N TYR A 388 -0.44 -25.54 -5.41
CA TYR A 388 -1.72 -25.02 -4.94
C TYR A 388 -2.33 -24.07 -5.98
N VAL A 389 -1.57 -23.04 -6.39
CA VAL A 389 -1.96 -22.06 -7.41
C VAL A 389 -2.31 -22.73 -8.74
N GLN A 390 -1.61 -23.81 -9.11
CA GLN A 390 -1.92 -24.62 -10.29
C GLN A 390 -3.28 -25.36 -10.25
N ARG A 391 -3.78 -25.71 -9.06
CA ARG A 391 -4.88 -26.69 -8.89
C ARG A 391 -6.14 -26.11 -8.28
N LYS A 392 -6.00 -25.08 -7.44
CA LYS A 392 -7.09 -24.44 -6.69
C LYS A 392 -7.60 -23.21 -7.44
N LYS A 393 -8.77 -22.75 -7.03
CA LYS A 393 -9.46 -21.61 -7.64
C LYS A 393 -9.94 -20.68 -6.53
N LEU A 394 -9.70 -19.39 -6.71
CA LEU A 394 -10.22 -18.35 -5.84
C LEU A 394 -11.74 -18.29 -6.06
N THR A 395 -12.49 -18.59 -5.02
CA THR A 395 -13.94 -18.45 -4.98
C THR A 395 -14.28 -17.14 -4.30
N ILE A 396 -15.13 -16.33 -4.92
CA ILE A 396 -15.61 -15.06 -4.37
C ILE A 396 -17.13 -15.05 -4.48
N GLU A 397 -17.82 -14.62 -3.44
CA GLU A 397 -19.28 -14.64 -3.38
C GLU A 397 -19.80 -13.37 -2.73
N VAL A 398 -20.69 -12.68 -3.45
CA VAL A 398 -21.28 -11.42 -3.01
C VAL A 398 -22.59 -11.76 -2.30
N PHE A 399 -22.73 -11.31 -1.06
CA PHE A 399 -23.94 -11.48 -0.27
C PHE A 399 -24.60 -10.14 0.00
N HIS A 400 -25.92 -10.11 0.01
CA HIS A 400 -26.68 -9.02 0.61
C HIS A 400 -26.80 -9.26 2.11
N ASN A 401 -26.26 -8.32 2.88
CA ASN A 401 -26.59 -8.14 4.28
C ASN A 401 -28.07 -7.74 4.42
N LYS A 402 -28.91 -8.64 4.95
CA LYS A 402 -30.30 -8.32 5.32
C LYS A 402 -30.43 -7.98 6.82
N TYR A 403 -29.31 -7.90 7.56
CA TYR A 403 -29.29 -7.62 8.99
C TYR A 403 -29.43 -6.13 9.27
N THR A 404 -30.67 -5.71 9.48
CA THR A 404 -30.96 -4.55 10.33
C THR A 404 -31.62 -4.97 11.66
N TYR A 405 -32.37 -6.08 11.67
CA TYR A 405 -33.09 -6.60 12.85
C TYR A 405 -33.25 -8.13 12.77
N GLY A 406 -32.50 -8.93 13.55
CA GLY A 406 -32.84 -10.35 13.73
C GLY A 406 -31.74 -11.42 13.63
N LEU A 407 -31.68 -12.25 14.68
CA LEU A 407 -30.75 -13.38 14.90
C LEU A 407 -30.90 -14.57 13.94
N PHE A 408 -32.01 -14.66 13.18
CA PHE A 408 -32.46 -15.92 12.56
C PHE A 408 -32.39 -16.00 11.02
N ARG A 409 -31.97 -14.94 10.32
CA ARG A 409 -31.79 -14.99 8.85
C ARG A 409 -30.36 -15.36 8.46
N ARG A 410 -30.21 -15.94 7.26
CA ARG A 410 -28.93 -16.15 6.58
C ARG A 410 -28.71 -15.06 5.51
N PRO A 411 -27.46 -14.70 5.16
CA PRO A 411 -27.20 -13.72 4.10
C PRO A 411 -27.67 -14.24 2.74
N VAL A 412 -28.24 -13.37 1.90
CA VAL A 412 -28.75 -13.77 0.58
C VAL A 412 -27.64 -13.64 -0.45
N SER A 413 -27.25 -14.72 -1.13
CA SER A 413 -26.22 -14.67 -2.18
C SER A 413 -26.73 -13.91 -3.41
N LEU A 414 -26.04 -12.84 -3.79
CA LEU A 414 -26.26 -12.05 -5.02
C LEU A 414 -25.50 -12.65 -6.22
N GLY A 415 -24.62 -13.62 -5.98
CA GLY A 415 -23.90 -14.35 -6.99
C GLY A 415 -22.44 -14.66 -6.62
N LYS A 416 -21.93 -15.71 -7.24
CA LYS A 416 -20.65 -16.36 -6.99
C LYS A 416 -19.79 -16.34 -8.25
N VAL A 417 -18.48 -16.17 -8.09
CA VAL A 417 -17.47 -16.26 -9.16
C VAL A 417 -16.35 -17.19 -8.72
N VAL A 418 -15.78 -17.95 -9.66
CA VAL A 418 -14.70 -18.91 -9.41
C VAL A 418 -13.57 -18.69 -10.41
N ILE A 419 -12.50 -18.04 -9.95
CA ILE A 419 -11.36 -17.59 -10.75
C ILE A 419 -10.22 -18.63 -10.64
N PRO A 420 -9.76 -19.24 -11.75
CA PRO A 420 -8.60 -20.12 -11.72
C PRO A 420 -7.32 -19.31 -11.51
N MET A 421 -6.47 -19.74 -10.57
CA MET A 421 -5.24 -19.03 -10.20
C MET A 421 -4.02 -19.46 -11.02
N ASP A 422 -4.16 -20.49 -11.87
CA ASP A 422 -3.10 -21.06 -12.71
C ASP A 422 -2.32 -20.02 -13.54
N ARG A 423 -3.01 -18.95 -13.97
CA ARG A 423 -2.41 -17.83 -14.69
C ARG A 423 -1.26 -17.17 -13.92
N LEU A 424 -1.29 -17.13 -12.59
CA LEU A 424 -0.23 -16.57 -11.73
C LEU A 424 1.09 -17.36 -11.78
N LEU A 425 1.07 -18.59 -12.34
CA LEU A 425 2.30 -19.30 -12.65
C LEU A 425 3.07 -18.58 -13.77
N THR A 426 2.38 -18.14 -14.82
CA THR A 426 2.98 -17.56 -16.04
C THR A 426 2.88 -16.04 -16.15
N LYS A 427 2.03 -15.42 -15.35
CA LYS A 427 1.76 -13.97 -15.35
C LYS A 427 1.86 -13.37 -13.95
N SER A 428 2.17 -12.09 -13.90
CA SER A 428 2.26 -11.27 -12.70
C SER A 428 0.90 -10.83 -12.15
N SER A 429 -0.15 -10.75 -12.99
CA SER A 429 -1.48 -10.29 -12.56
C SER A 429 -2.63 -11.05 -13.21
N ILE A 430 -3.69 -11.28 -12.42
CA ILE A 430 -5.05 -11.58 -12.87
C ILE A 430 -5.93 -10.39 -12.47
N ALA A 431 -6.19 -9.46 -13.39
CA ALA A 431 -7.10 -8.34 -13.19
C ALA A 431 -8.25 -8.38 -14.21
N GLY A 432 -9.47 -8.01 -13.78
CA GLY A 432 -10.60 -7.82 -14.69
C GLY A 432 -11.98 -7.79 -14.03
N ALA A 433 -12.98 -7.46 -14.85
CA ALA A 433 -14.40 -7.57 -14.52
C ALA A 433 -14.89 -9.00 -14.78
N PHE A 434 -15.42 -9.68 -13.76
CA PHE A 434 -15.96 -11.03 -13.88
C PHE A 434 -17.47 -11.05 -13.70
N ASP A 435 -18.20 -11.76 -14.56
CA ASP A 435 -19.65 -11.94 -14.43
C ASP A 435 -19.99 -12.82 -13.22
N LEU A 436 -20.95 -12.39 -12.39
CA LEU A 436 -21.45 -13.15 -11.26
C LEU A 436 -22.44 -14.24 -11.72
N LEU A 437 -22.37 -15.41 -11.08
CA LEU A 437 -23.23 -16.56 -11.36
C LEU A 437 -24.10 -16.90 -10.15
N ASP A 438 -25.38 -17.15 -10.38
CA ASP A 438 -26.32 -17.71 -9.41
C ASP A 438 -25.95 -19.17 -9.05
N GLY A 439 -26.53 -19.72 -7.98
CA GLY A 439 -26.45 -21.14 -7.62
C GLY A 439 -26.89 -22.07 -8.77
N SER A 440 -27.88 -21.66 -9.59
CA SER A 440 -28.27 -22.38 -10.81
C SER A 440 -27.30 -22.20 -12.00
N ARG A 441 -26.14 -21.55 -11.78
CA ARG A 441 -25.07 -21.22 -12.75
C ARG A 441 -25.48 -20.26 -13.87
N LYS A 442 -26.64 -19.63 -13.77
CA LYS A 442 -27.07 -18.53 -14.66
C LYS A 442 -26.30 -17.26 -14.31
N LYS A 443 -26.05 -16.38 -15.29
CA LYS A 443 -25.48 -15.04 -15.01
C LYS A 443 -26.54 -14.18 -14.32
N THR A 444 -26.19 -13.49 -13.23
CA THR A 444 -27.12 -12.60 -12.50
C THR A 444 -27.20 -11.20 -13.12
N GLY A 445 -26.41 -10.93 -14.18
CA GLY A 445 -26.27 -9.60 -14.79
C GLY A 445 -25.20 -8.74 -14.13
N GLY A 446 -25.00 -8.92 -12.81
CA GLY A 446 -23.95 -8.26 -12.05
C GLY A 446 -22.54 -8.74 -12.40
N LYS A 447 -21.57 -7.87 -12.15
CA LYS A 447 -20.13 -8.13 -12.30
C LYS A 447 -19.36 -7.67 -11.08
N ILE A 448 -18.13 -8.15 -10.94
CA ILE A 448 -17.21 -7.74 -9.88
C ILE A 448 -15.79 -7.52 -10.43
N ASP A 449 -15.19 -6.38 -10.10
CA ASP A 449 -13.86 -5.96 -10.51
C ASP A 449 -12.83 -6.43 -9.47
N ILE A 450 -12.01 -7.41 -9.85
CA ILE A 450 -11.06 -8.10 -8.96
C ILE A 450 -9.65 -8.01 -9.54
N GLN A 451 -8.65 -7.91 -8.65
CA GLN A 451 -7.25 -8.13 -9.01
C GLN A 451 -6.57 -9.13 -8.05
N VAL A 452 -5.78 -10.05 -8.60
CA VAL A 452 -4.80 -10.85 -7.85
C VAL A 452 -3.44 -10.60 -8.47
N ASN A 453 -2.53 -10.02 -7.71
CA ASN A 453 -1.29 -9.44 -8.19
C ASN A 453 -0.07 -10.03 -7.47
N LEU A 454 0.99 -10.27 -8.23
CA LEU A 454 2.31 -10.68 -7.80
C LEU A 454 3.34 -9.74 -8.43
N ARG A 455 4.45 -9.50 -7.72
CA ARG A 455 5.61 -8.76 -8.26
C ARG A 455 6.10 -9.32 -9.61
N GLU A 456 6.21 -10.65 -9.65
CA GLU A 456 6.72 -11.48 -10.74
C GLU A 456 5.92 -12.80 -10.78
N PRO A 457 5.76 -13.46 -11.94
CA PRO A 457 5.13 -14.78 -12.05
C PRO A 457 5.85 -15.87 -11.24
N LEU A 458 5.12 -16.88 -10.77
CA LEU A 458 5.73 -17.95 -9.94
C LEU A 458 6.59 -18.95 -10.72
N THR A 459 6.48 -19.02 -12.05
CA THR A 459 7.19 -19.99 -12.90
C THR A 459 7.33 -19.49 -14.35
N GLY A 460 8.50 -18.94 -14.68
CA GLY A 460 8.82 -18.45 -16.03
C GLY A 460 9.04 -16.94 -16.05
N GLU A 461 8.76 -16.30 -17.18
CA GLU A 461 8.92 -14.86 -17.41
C GLU A 461 7.60 -14.31 -18.00
N ASP A 462 7.00 -13.27 -17.41
CA ASP A 462 5.74 -12.65 -17.90
C ASP A 462 6.07 -11.69 -19.03
N ILE A 463 6.26 -12.25 -20.23
CA ILE A 463 6.71 -11.52 -21.42
C ILE A 463 5.51 -10.97 -22.19
N ALA A 464 5.32 -9.66 -22.13
CA ALA A 464 4.42 -8.94 -23.01
C ALA A 464 5.12 -8.58 -24.32
N LYS A 465 4.35 -8.55 -25.42
CA LYS A 465 4.77 -8.05 -26.73
C LYS A 465 4.11 -6.70 -27.00
N ARG A 466 4.84 -5.77 -27.63
CA ARG A 466 4.33 -4.50 -28.16
C ARG A 466 4.75 -4.39 -29.62
N SER A 467 3.92 -3.70 -30.39
CA SER A 467 4.16 -3.32 -31.78
C SER A 467 3.71 -1.86 -31.91
N GLU A 468 4.64 -0.97 -32.25
CA GLU A 468 4.44 0.48 -32.18
C GLU A 468 5.06 1.18 -33.40
N ARG A 469 4.72 2.46 -33.59
CA ARG A 469 5.37 3.32 -34.58
C ARG A 469 6.30 4.29 -33.89
N TRP A 470 7.57 4.20 -34.23
CA TRP A 470 8.65 4.95 -33.61
C TRP A 470 9.14 6.01 -34.59
N LEU A 471 9.16 7.26 -34.13
CA LEU A 471 9.65 8.42 -34.87
C LEU A 471 11.18 8.28 -35.07
N VAL A 472 11.65 8.56 -36.27
CA VAL A 472 13.08 8.61 -36.61
C VAL A 472 13.34 9.90 -37.38
N LEU A 473 14.45 10.59 -37.09
CA LEU A 473 14.85 11.79 -37.83
C LEU A 473 15.68 11.40 -39.06
N ASP A 474 15.30 11.89 -40.24
CA ASP A 474 16.04 11.65 -41.50
C ASP A 474 17.27 12.59 -41.65
N ALA A 475 17.54 13.40 -40.64
CA ALA A 475 18.57 14.45 -40.64
C ALA A 475 19.84 14.03 -39.89
N PHE A 476 20.85 14.91 -39.94
CA PHE A 476 22.09 14.86 -39.13
C PHE A 476 22.99 13.62 -39.29
N GLY A 477 22.60 12.64 -40.09
CA GLY A 477 23.25 11.33 -40.17
C GLY A 477 22.79 10.38 -39.06
N SER A 478 21.52 10.49 -38.62
CA SER A 478 20.93 9.59 -37.62
C SER A 478 21.21 8.11 -37.94
N THR A 479 21.76 7.41 -36.95
CA THR A 479 22.02 5.96 -37.00
C THR A 479 20.88 5.15 -36.42
N VAL A 480 19.77 5.78 -36.01
CA VAL A 480 18.66 5.15 -35.29
C VAL A 480 18.11 3.93 -36.04
N SER A 481 17.79 4.03 -37.34
CA SER A 481 17.31 2.88 -38.14
C SER A 481 18.29 1.70 -38.17
N GLU A 482 19.60 1.96 -38.19
CA GLU A 482 20.63 0.92 -38.12
C GLU A 482 20.65 0.28 -36.73
N CYS A 483 20.67 1.08 -35.66
CA CYS A 483 20.63 0.61 -34.28
C CYS A 483 19.35 -0.19 -33.96
N LEU A 484 18.18 0.26 -34.45
CA LEU A 484 16.91 -0.47 -34.35
C LEU A 484 16.99 -1.84 -35.05
N SER A 485 17.61 -1.91 -36.23
CA SER A 485 17.82 -3.18 -36.93
C SER A 485 18.79 -4.12 -36.18
N LEU A 486 19.86 -3.58 -35.58
CA LEU A 486 20.83 -4.32 -34.76
C LEU A 486 20.20 -4.85 -33.46
N ALA A 487 19.31 -4.06 -32.85
CA ALA A 487 18.51 -4.45 -31.68
C ALA A 487 17.40 -5.48 -32.00
N ARG A 488 17.17 -5.74 -33.30
CA ARG A 488 16.08 -6.56 -33.85
C ARG A 488 14.69 -6.02 -33.52
N LEU A 489 14.58 -4.70 -33.45
CA LEU A 489 13.34 -3.98 -33.17
C LEU A 489 12.49 -3.79 -34.45
N THR A 490 13.10 -3.69 -35.63
CA THR A 490 12.38 -3.38 -36.88
C THR A 490 12.06 -4.61 -37.73
N VAL A 491 10.82 -4.69 -38.20
CA VAL A 491 10.32 -5.80 -39.03
C VAL A 491 10.49 -5.48 -40.52
N GLY A 492 11.74 -5.46 -41.01
CA GLY A 492 12.00 -5.33 -42.47
C GLY A 492 13.27 -4.62 -42.90
N GLY A 493 14.12 -4.14 -41.98
CA GLY A 493 15.33 -3.37 -42.32
C GLY A 493 15.03 -1.93 -42.76
N PRO A 494 16.06 -1.13 -43.12
CA PRO A 494 15.91 0.30 -43.38
C PRO A 494 15.16 0.57 -44.70
N GLN A 495 13.88 0.96 -44.59
CA GLN A 495 13.07 1.38 -45.73
C GLN A 495 13.06 2.90 -45.87
N ARG A 496 13.83 3.43 -46.84
CA ARG A 496 13.71 4.81 -47.30
C ARG A 496 12.24 5.10 -47.69
N PRO A 497 11.62 6.19 -47.18
CA PRO A 497 10.18 6.40 -47.35
C PRO A 497 9.78 6.65 -48.82
N PRO A 498 8.76 5.94 -49.35
CA PRO A 498 8.13 6.29 -50.61
C PRO A 498 7.19 7.48 -50.42
N SER A 499 7.48 8.58 -51.11
CA SER A 499 6.69 9.81 -51.03
C SER A 499 5.37 9.72 -51.83
N SER A 500 4.22 9.64 -51.17
CA SER A 500 2.95 10.27 -51.61
C SER A 500 1.81 10.06 -50.61
N SER A 501 1.11 11.15 -50.28
CA SER A 501 -0.23 11.10 -49.67
C SER A 501 -1.30 10.90 -50.74
N PRO A 502 -2.46 10.34 -50.39
CA PRO A 502 -3.66 11.16 -50.58
C PRO A 502 -4.67 11.10 -49.42
N GLN A 503 -5.13 12.31 -49.06
CA GLN A 503 -6.38 12.72 -48.39
C GLN A 503 -7.27 11.68 -47.68
N VAL A 504 -7.49 11.92 -46.39
CA VAL A 504 -8.71 11.52 -45.67
C VAL A 504 -9.89 12.37 -46.15
N GLN A 505 -11.06 11.76 -46.37
CA GLN A 505 -12.34 12.48 -46.44
C GLN A 505 -13.07 12.35 -45.10
N GLN A 506 -13.38 13.49 -44.48
CA GLN A 506 -14.32 13.59 -43.37
C GLN A 506 -15.71 13.96 -43.92
N SER A 507 -16.78 13.46 -43.31
CA SER A 507 -18.15 13.80 -43.70
C SER A 507 -19.12 13.78 -42.51
N GLU A 508 -19.22 14.92 -41.85
CA GLU A 508 -20.40 15.42 -41.11
C GLU A 508 -20.68 16.82 -41.69
N PRO A 509 -21.95 17.31 -41.77
CA PRO A 509 -22.81 17.46 -40.58
C PRO A 509 -24.32 17.24 -40.80
N ALA A 510 -25.10 17.24 -39.71
CA ALA A 510 -26.22 18.19 -39.49
C ALA A 510 -27.01 17.91 -38.19
N THR A 511 -27.15 18.92 -37.34
CA THR A 511 -28.40 19.24 -36.63
C THR A 511 -28.99 20.52 -37.26
N PRO A 512 -30.29 20.82 -37.09
CA PRO A 512 -30.61 21.87 -36.10
C PRO A 512 -32.03 21.83 -35.45
N ASN A 513 -32.12 22.54 -34.32
CA ASN A 513 -33.25 23.33 -33.79
C ASN A 513 -34.55 22.69 -33.24
N THR A 514 -34.71 22.83 -31.91
CA THR A 514 -35.95 23.26 -31.21
C THR A 514 -36.31 24.72 -31.56
N PRO A 515 -37.55 25.23 -31.33
CA PRO A 515 -37.84 25.86 -30.01
C PRO A 515 -39.31 25.86 -29.52
N ALA A 516 -39.48 25.85 -28.18
CA ALA A 516 -40.47 26.59 -27.35
C ALA A 516 -42.01 26.44 -27.63
N GLU A 517 -42.95 26.88 -26.78
CA GLU A 517 -42.89 27.54 -25.46
C GLU A 517 -44.16 27.24 -24.59
N GLU A 518 -44.23 27.88 -23.43
CA GLU A 518 -45.39 28.22 -22.58
C GLU A 518 -45.92 27.26 -21.48
N THR A 519 -46.17 27.91 -20.35
CA THR A 519 -46.73 27.49 -19.05
C THR A 519 -47.66 28.64 -18.59
N PRO A 520 -48.15 28.76 -17.34
CA PRO A 520 -48.80 27.81 -16.42
C PRO A 520 -50.23 28.28 -16.02
N VAL A 521 -50.96 27.52 -15.19
CA VAL A 521 -51.99 28.10 -14.27
C VAL A 521 -52.22 27.24 -13.00
N THR A 522 -52.61 27.95 -11.92
CA THR A 522 -52.73 27.54 -10.50
C THR A 522 -53.69 28.56 -9.83
N PRO A 523 -54.33 28.38 -8.64
CA PRO A 523 -54.66 27.20 -7.80
C PRO A 523 -56.20 27.05 -7.59
N THR A 524 -56.64 26.20 -6.63
CA THR A 524 -57.77 26.49 -5.70
C THR A 524 -57.72 25.58 -4.45
N GLN A 525 -57.99 26.13 -3.26
CA GLN A 525 -58.39 25.39 -2.03
C GLN A 525 -59.85 25.75 -1.68
N PRO A 526 -60.56 24.95 -0.86
CA PRO A 526 -60.82 25.44 0.51
C PRO A 526 -60.90 24.36 1.62
N GLN A 527 -59.97 24.46 2.59
CA GLN A 527 -60.21 24.82 3.99
C GLN A 527 -61.25 24.11 4.93
N VAL A 528 -60.73 23.68 6.12
CA VAL A 528 -61.33 23.56 7.48
C VAL A 528 -62.52 22.59 7.74
N PRO A 529 -62.82 22.17 9.02
CA PRO A 529 -62.39 22.71 10.32
C PRO A 529 -61.70 21.78 11.34
N VAL A 530 -61.16 22.42 12.38
CA VAL A 530 -60.54 21.85 13.58
C VAL A 530 -61.56 21.89 14.73
N GLU A 531 -61.64 20.84 15.55
CA GLU A 531 -62.38 20.87 16.83
C GLU A 531 -61.44 21.11 18.02
N LYS A 532 -61.91 21.91 19.00
CA LYS A 532 -61.28 22.12 20.31
C LYS A 532 -62.23 21.60 21.39
N GLN A 533 -61.73 20.78 22.32
CA GLN A 533 -62.37 20.58 23.62
C GLN A 533 -61.35 20.76 24.77
N GLN A 534 -61.87 20.80 26.01
CA GLN A 534 -61.29 21.55 27.13
C GLN A 534 -60.46 20.70 28.12
N PRO A 535 -59.58 21.32 28.93
CA PRO A 535 -58.83 20.61 29.96
C PRO A 535 -59.73 20.17 31.13
N ILE A 536 -59.62 18.90 31.53
CA ILE A 536 -60.21 18.37 32.75
C ILE A 536 -59.15 18.38 33.87
N GLN A 537 -59.62 18.54 35.10
CA GLN A 537 -58.81 18.80 36.29
C GLN A 537 -58.06 17.55 36.78
N ALA A 538 -56.98 17.75 37.54
CA ALA A 538 -56.20 16.67 38.11
C ALA A 538 -56.81 16.17 39.43
N GLU A 539 -57.12 14.88 39.49
CA GLU A 539 -57.27 14.15 40.76
C GLU A 539 -55.91 13.53 41.14
N GLN A 540 -55.57 13.52 42.43
CA GLN A 540 -54.33 12.92 42.91
C GLN A 540 -54.53 11.39 43.09
N PRO A 541 -53.71 10.54 42.47
CA PRO A 541 -53.72 9.11 42.76
C PRO A 541 -53.19 8.82 44.18
N SER A 542 -53.58 7.69 44.76
CA SER A 542 -53.29 7.37 46.16
C SER A 542 -51.86 6.86 46.37
N ALA A 543 -51.42 6.75 47.63
CA ALA A 543 -50.11 6.19 47.96
C ALA A 543 -49.92 4.72 47.49
N ALA A 544 -51.00 3.97 47.26
CA ALA A 544 -50.94 2.63 46.69
C ALA A 544 -50.73 2.66 45.16
N ASP A 545 -51.36 3.62 44.47
CA ASP A 545 -51.24 3.79 43.02
C ASP A 545 -49.81 4.17 42.59
N ASN A 546 -49.09 4.93 43.41
CA ASN A 546 -47.68 5.26 43.14
C ASN A 546 -46.78 4.02 43.21
N SER A 547 -47.07 3.06 44.09
CA SER A 547 -46.29 1.82 44.21
C SER A 547 -46.55 0.86 43.04
N GLU A 548 -47.78 0.82 42.50
CA GLU A 548 -48.08 0.09 41.25
C GLU A 548 -47.33 0.70 40.04
N LEU A 549 -47.22 2.03 39.99
CA LEU A 549 -46.45 2.73 38.96
C LEU A 549 -44.94 2.47 39.10
N GLU A 550 -44.37 2.65 40.29
CA GLU A 550 -42.93 2.52 40.56
C GLU A 550 -42.42 1.11 40.20
N ALA A 551 -43.13 0.07 40.63
CA ALA A 551 -42.81 -1.31 40.26
C ALA A 551 -42.92 -1.58 38.74
N ALA A 552 -43.89 -0.96 38.06
CA ALA A 552 -44.02 -1.06 36.60
C ALA A 552 -42.86 -0.34 35.86
N GLU A 553 -42.39 0.79 36.37
CA GLU A 553 -41.24 1.52 35.80
C GLU A 553 -39.91 0.77 36.05
N GLU A 554 -39.72 0.12 37.20
CA GLU A 554 -38.59 -0.78 37.43
C GLU A 554 -38.63 -2.02 36.51
N GLU A 555 -39.79 -2.71 36.42
CA GLU A 555 -39.94 -3.90 35.58
C GLU A 555 -39.64 -3.57 34.11
N PHE A 556 -40.10 -2.42 33.62
CA PHE A 556 -39.87 -1.97 32.24
C PHE A 556 -38.42 -1.56 31.96
N ASN A 557 -37.71 -1.01 32.94
CA ASN A 557 -36.33 -0.54 32.74
C ASN A 557 -35.26 -1.60 33.00
N SER A 558 -35.58 -2.68 33.72
CA SER A 558 -34.65 -3.78 33.96
C SER A 558 -34.23 -4.48 32.66
N VAL A 559 -32.90 -4.58 32.45
CA VAL A 559 -32.32 -5.31 31.32
C VAL A 559 -32.59 -6.81 31.42
N ASP A 560 -32.74 -7.36 32.62
CA ASP A 560 -33.01 -8.79 32.86
C ASP A 560 -34.39 -9.23 32.33
N ASN A 561 -35.34 -8.30 32.22
CA ASN A 561 -36.66 -8.57 31.66
C ASN A 561 -36.68 -8.58 30.11
N ILE A 562 -35.65 -8.09 29.43
CA ILE A 562 -35.63 -8.04 27.95
C ILE A 562 -35.23 -9.42 27.38
N VAL A 563 -36.20 -10.24 26.97
CA VAL A 563 -35.96 -11.59 26.42
C VAL A 563 -35.65 -11.56 24.92
N SER A 564 -36.35 -10.71 24.18
CA SER A 564 -36.30 -10.61 22.71
C SER A 564 -34.96 -10.07 22.22
N ASN A 565 -34.40 -10.70 21.19
CA ASN A 565 -33.16 -10.29 20.55
C ASN A 565 -33.37 -8.97 19.81
N MET A 566 -34.43 -8.87 19.02
CA MET A 566 -34.78 -7.63 18.29
C MET A 566 -35.09 -6.46 19.25
N VAL A 567 -35.64 -6.71 20.44
CA VAL A 567 -35.77 -5.66 21.47
C VAL A 567 -34.42 -5.29 22.08
N MET A 568 -33.52 -6.24 22.35
CA MET A 568 -32.15 -5.91 22.82
C MET A 568 -31.39 -5.07 21.78
N GLU A 569 -31.50 -5.38 20.48
CA GLU A 569 -30.91 -4.61 19.38
C GLU A 569 -31.48 -3.19 19.31
N HIS A 570 -32.81 -3.05 19.40
CA HIS A 570 -33.49 -1.76 19.41
C HIS A 570 -33.10 -0.89 20.62
N GLU A 571 -33.05 -1.46 21.82
CA GLU A 571 -32.63 -0.77 23.05
C GLU A 571 -31.15 -0.36 23.00
N LEU A 572 -30.27 -1.23 22.49
CA LEU A 572 -28.85 -0.94 22.30
C LEU A 572 -28.62 0.19 21.29
N ASN A 573 -29.42 0.24 20.22
CA ASN A 573 -29.41 1.35 19.26
C ASN A 573 -29.89 2.66 19.88
N LEU A 574 -30.95 2.64 20.71
CA LEU A 574 -31.38 3.82 21.48
C LEU A 574 -30.29 4.29 22.47
N VAL A 575 -29.61 3.36 23.15
CA VAL A 575 -28.51 3.70 24.08
C VAL A 575 -27.33 4.32 23.32
N ASN A 576 -26.90 3.74 22.19
CA ASN A 576 -25.84 4.32 21.34
C ASN A 576 -26.21 5.72 20.82
N ALA A 577 -27.46 5.94 20.39
CA ALA A 577 -27.93 7.26 19.96
C ALA A 577 -27.90 8.30 21.10
N ASN A 578 -28.29 7.91 22.32
CA ASN A 578 -28.22 8.78 23.49
C ASN A 578 -26.76 9.05 23.93
N LEU A 579 -25.84 8.09 23.79
CA LEU A 579 -24.40 8.25 24.03
C LEU A 579 -23.71 9.21 23.03
N ALA A 580 -24.27 9.36 21.82
CA ALA A 580 -23.83 10.33 20.83
C ALA A 580 -24.39 11.76 21.06
N SER A 581 -25.43 11.89 21.90
CA SER A 581 -26.00 13.19 22.29
C SER A 581 -25.13 13.92 23.33
N LYS A 582 -25.38 15.22 23.55
CA LYS A 582 -24.71 16.01 24.60
C LYS A 582 -25.35 15.77 25.98
N SER A 583 -25.15 14.59 26.53
CA SER A 583 -25.54 14.17 27.89
C SER A 583 -24.48 14.53 28.95
N GLY A 584 -24.90 14.58 30.22
CA GLY A 584 -24.00 14.83 31.35
C GLY A 584 -23.11 13.63 31.67
N LYS A 585 -21.96 13.83 32.35
CA LYS A 585 -20.99 12.74 32.59
C LYS A 585 -21.63 11.51 33.26
N GLN A 586 -22.32 11.69 34.38
CA GLN A 586 -22.94 10.59 35.10
C GLN A 586 -23.97 9.84 34.23
N GLN A 587 -24.85 10.57 33.54
CA GLN A 587 -25.80 9.99 32.57
C GLN A 587 -25.11 9.22 31.43
N LYS A 588 -23.91 9.63 31.03
CA LYS A 588 -23.09 8.91 30.04
C LYS A 588 -22.50 7.64 30.62
N ASP A 589 -22.00 7.68 31.85
CA ASP A 589 -21.48 6.53 32.59
C ASP A 589 -22.64 5.50 32.78
N ASP A 590 -23.83 5.92 33.25
CA ASP A 590 -25.04 5.10 33.39
C ASP A 590 -25.47 4.41 32.08
N LEU A 591 -25.39 5.15 30.95
CA LEU A 591 -25.69 4.63 29.61
C LEU A 591 -24.61 3.65 29.10
N GLN A 592 -23.35 3.80 29.51
CA GLN A 592 -22.28 2.84 29.18
C GLN A 592 -22.46 1.52 29.94
N ASP A 593 -22.93 1.55 31.19
CA ASP A 593 -23.24 0.34 31.95
C ASP A 593 -24.48 -0.37 31.39
N ARG A 594 -25.56 0.36 31.06
CA ARG A 594 -26.73 -0.22 30.36
C ARG A 594 -26.37 -0.82 28.99
N LYS A 595 -25.42 -0.20 28.27
CA LYS A 595 -24.88 -0.77 27.02
C LYS A 595 -24.18 -2.10 27.26
N GLN A 596 -23.23 -2.15 28.20
CA GLN A 596 -22.50 -3.38 28.52
C GLN A 596 -23.43 -4.50 28.97
N ALA A 597 -24.45 -4.20 29.79
CA ALA A 597 -25.45 -5.17 30.21
C ALA A 597 -26.23 -5.78 29.02
N LEU A 598 -26.64 -4.95 28.04
CA LEU A 598 -27.29 -5.42 26.82
C LEU A 598 -26.34 -6.26 25.95
N GLU A 599 -25.09 -5.85 25.76
CA GLU A 599 -24.09 -6.60 24.99
C GLU A 599 -23.75 -7.96 25.63
N ILE A 600 -23.58 -8.01 26.96
CA ILE A 600 -23.38 -9.26 27.71
C ILE A 600 -24.60 -10.18 27.56
N LYS A 601 -25.82 -9.63 27.66
CA LYS A 601 -27.04 -10.43 27.56
C LYS A 601 -27.29 -10.97 26.16
N MET A 602 -26.98 -10.20 25.12
CA MET A 602 -27.02 -10.65 23.73
C MET A 602 -26.09 -11.87 23.52
N ASN A 603 -24.84 -11.74 23.97
CA ASN A 603 -23.85 -12.81 23.88
C ASN A 603 -24.28 -14.06 24.69
N MET A 604 -24.85 -13.87 25.88
CA MET A 604 -25.39 -14.96 26.70
C MET A 604 -26.54 -15.69 26.00
N LEU A 605 -27.48 -14.97 25.36
CA LEU A 605 -28.57 -15.57 24.59
C LEU A 605 -28.04 -16.39 23.40
N VAL A 606 -27.10 -15.84 22.64
CA VAL A 606 -26.43 -16.54 21.52
C VAL A 606 -25.76 -17.82 22.01
N ILE A 607 -25.02 -17.78 23.13
CA ILE A 607 -24.37 -18.95 23.73
C ILE A 607 -25.42 -19.98 24.18
N GLN A 608 -26.51 -19.58 24.83
CA GLN A 608 -27.56 -20.50 25.29
C GLN A 608 -28.25 -21.25 24.14
N VAL A 609 -28.49 -20.58 23.01
CA VAL A 609 -29.04 -21.20 21.79
C VAL A 609 -27.99 -22.10 21.13
N GLN A 610 -26.75 -21.64 20.96
CA GLN A 610 -25.67 -22.44 20.33
C GLN A 610 -25.29 -23.70 21.13
N THR A 611 -25.43 -23.67 22.45
CA THR A 611 -25.16 -24.82 23.33
C THR A 611 -26.36 -25.75 23.54
N GLY A 612 -27.53 -25.41 22.99
CA GLY A 612 -28.78 -26.16 23.21
C GLY A 612 -29.32 -26.09 24.65
N ILE A 613 -28.83 -25.14 25.45
CA ILE A 613 -29.34 -24.87 26.81
C ILE A 613 -30.71 -24.17 26.75
N LEU A 614 -30.94 -23.36 25.71
CA LEU A 614 -32.22 -22.75 25.40
C LEU A 614 -32.68 -23.21 24.01
N ASP A 615 -33.69 -24.07 24.00
CA ASP A 615 -34.34 -24.56 22.79
C ASP A 615 -35.22 -23.48 22.12
N MET A 616 -35.42 -23.57 20.81
CA MET A 616 -36.09 -22.55 19.99
C MET A 616 -37.54 -22.33 20.42
N ASP A 617 -38.32 -23.40 20.63
CA ASP A 617 -39.70 -23.29 21.07
C ASP A 617 -39.79 -22.67 22.48
N THR A 618 -38.82 -22.97 23.35
CA THR A 618 -38.72 -22.36 24.68
C THR A 618 -38.37 -20.87 24.61
N TYR A 619 -37.48 -20.47 23.70
CA TYR A 619 -37.18 -19.05 23.43
C TYR A 619 -38.42 -18.30 22.94
N LEU A 620 -39.12 -18.82 21.93
CA LEU A 620 -40.31 -18.19 21.37
C LEU A 620 -41.48 -18.14 22.38
N GLU A 621 -41.64 -19.16 23.23
CA GLU A 621 -42.60 -19.12 24.34
C GLU A 621 -42.25 -18.01 25.35
N ASN A 622 -40.96 -17.79 25.64
CA ASN A 622 -40.52 -16.74 26.54
C ASN A 622 -40.66 -15.32 25.94
N VAL A 623 -40.43 -15.16 24.63
CA VAL A 623 -40.75 -13.90 23.91
C VAL A 623 -42.26 -13.63 23.92
N GLN A 624 -43.10 -14.64 23.66
CA GLN A 624 -44.57 -14.53 23.77
C GLN A 624 -45.01 -14.13 25.19
N LYS A 625 -44.48 -14.78 26.24
CA LYS A 625 -44.75 -14.41 27.64
C LYS A 625 -44.37 -12.96 27.92
N ARG A 626 -43.23 -12.48 27.42
CA ARG A 626 -42.78 -11.10 27.61
C ARG A 626 -43.61 -10.08 26.82
N MET A 627 -44.05 -10.44 25.62
CA MET A 627 -44.98 -9.63 24.83
C MET A 627 -46.30 -9.37 25.58
N ASP A 628 -46.85 -10.38 26.25
CA ASP A 628 -48.06 -10.22 27.07
C ASP A 628 -47.81 -9.53 28.42
N ALA A 629 -46.57 -9.51 28.94
CA ALA A 629 -46.17 -8.68 30.08
C ALA A 629 -46.09 -7.19 29.70
N ASP A 630 -45.39 -6.83 28.61
CA ASP A 630 -45.31 -5.46 28.10
C ASP A 630 -46.71 -4.91 27.73
N ARG A 631 -47.62 -5.77 27.26
CA ARG A 631 -49.03 -5.43 27.05
C ARG A 631 -49.75 -5.01 28.34
N ARG A 632 -49.43 -5.62 29.49
CA ARG A 632 -49.99 -5.24 30.81
C ARG A 632 -49.38 -3.92 31.28
N LEU A 633 -48.05 -3.78 31.19
CA LEU A 633 -47.35 -2.53 31.54
C LEU A 633 -47.90 -1.34 30.74
N ALA A 634 -48.17 -1.50 29.44
CA ALA A 634 -48.80 -0.46 28.62
C ALA A 634 -50.19 -0.02 29.12
N ILE A 635 -50.94 -0.91 29.77
CA ILE A 635 -52.24 -0.60 30.40
C ILE A 635 -52.03 0.13 31.73
N VAL A 636 -51.07 -0.30 32.56
CA VAL A 636 -50.69 0.37 33.82
C VAL A 636 -50.20 1.79 33.53
N PHE A 637 -49.22 1.98 32.64
CA PHE A 637 -48.74 3.31 32.26
C PHE A 637 -49.86 4.21 31.71
N LYS A 638 -50.86 3.65 31.01
CA LYS A 638 -52.05 4.39 30.59
C LYS A 638 -52.96 4.77 31.78
N LYS A 639 -53.16 3.89 32.77
CA LYS A 639 -53.90 4.18 34.02
C LYS A 639 -53.29 5.37 34.76
N HIS A 640 -51.96 5.42 34.86
CA HIS A 640 -51.21 6.49 35.54
C HIS A 640 -50.77 7.65 34.63
N ASN A 641 -51.39 7.80 33.44
CA ASN A 641 -51.16 8.90 32.49
C ASN A 641 -49.70 9.04 31.95
N ARG A 642 -48.84 8.03 32.12
CA ARG A 642 -47.50 7.92 31.51
C ARG A 642 -47.60 7.48 30.04
N LEU A 643 -48.15 8.38 29.21
CA LEU A 643 -48.36 8.14 27.77
C LEU A 643 -47.05 8.00 26.96
N ASP A 644 -45.92 8.33 27.55
CA ASP A 644 -44.57 8.09 27.05
C ASP A 644 -44.18 6.61 27.19
N LEU A 645 -44.23 6.06 28.41
CA LEU A 645 -43.90 4.67 28.69
C LEU A 645 -44.93 3.70 28.09
N ALA A 646 -46.21 4.08 28.08
CA ALA A 646 -47.26 3.31 27.41
C ALA A 646 -46.98 3.14 25.90
N LYS A 647 -46.37 4.13 25.23
CA LYS A 647 -45.94 4.01 23.83
C LYS A 647 -44.70 3.13 23.71
N ALA A 648 -43.70 3.31 24.58
CA ALA A 648 -42.48 2.50 24.56
C ALA A 648 -42.78 1.00 24.73
N ALA A 649 -43.66 0.63 25.67
CA ALA A 649 -44.11 -0.75 25.86
C ALA A 649 -44.89 -1.29 24.64
N LEU A 650 -45.71 -0.48 23.97
CA LEU A 650 -46.37 -0.89 22.72
C LEU A 650 -45.40 -1.04 21.54
N VAL A 651 -44.31 -0.26 21.49
CA VAL A 651 -43.23 -0.43 20.49
C VAL A 651 -42.48 -1.73 20.74
N ARG A 652 -42.03 -2.01 21.97
CA ARG A 652 -41.41 -3.30 22.33
C ARG A 652 -42.34 -4.48 22.04
N LYS A 653 -43.64 -4.37 22.38
CA LYS A 653 -44.66 -5.37 22.03
C LYS A 653 -44.77 -5.59 20.51
N LYS A 654 -44.64 -4.54 19.69
CA LYS A 654 -44.64 -4.70 18.22
C LYS A 654 -43.38 -5.43 17.76
N ILE A 655 -42.21 -5.03 18.25
CA ILE A 655 -40.93 -5.67 17.89
C ILE A 655 -40.94 -7.17 18.24
N MET A 656 -41.48 -7.55 19.40
CA MET A 656 -41.67 -8.96 19.78
C MET A 656 -42.71 -9.70 18.93
N GLN A 657 -43.75 -9.03 18.43
CA GLN A 657 -44.69 -9.62 17.48
C GLN A 657 -44.02 -9.87 16.13
N ASP A 658 -43.31 -8.86 15.62
CA ASP A 658 -42.57 -8.94 14.36
C ASP A 658 -41.51 -10.07 14.43
N GLU A 659 -40.79 -10.22 15.56
CA GLU A 659 -39.82 -11.30 15.82
C GLU A 659 -40.46 -12.69 15.84
N LEU A 660 -41.61 -12.86 16.51
CA LEU A 660 -42.33 -14.14 16.58
C LEU A 660 -42.84 -14.59 15.22
N ASP A 661 -43.34 -13.66 14.41
CA ASP A 661 -43.88 -13.98 13.09
C ASP A 661 -42.75 -14.19 12.05
N GLU A 662 -41.61 -13.50 12.19
CA GLU A 662 -40.39 -13.76 11.43
C GLU A 662 -39.76 -15.13 11.76
N ALA A 663 -39.65 -15.48 13.05
CA ALA A 663 -39.14 -16.78 13.47
C ALA A 663 -40.04 -17.93 13.00
N ARG A 664 -41.37 -17.77 13.06
CA ARG A 664 -42.33 -18.75 12.49
C ARG A 664 -42.18 -18.91 10.99
N ALA A 665 -41.95 -17.82 10.24
CA ALA A 665 -41.70 -17.89 8.81
C ALA A 665 -40.39 -18.65 8.50
N ALA A 666 -39.30 -18.37 9.22
CA ALA A 666 -38.03 -19.08 9.06
C ALA A 666 -38.12 -20.57 9.43
N MET A 667 -38.90 -20.93 10.47
CA MET A 667 -39.17 -22.31 10.85
C MET A 667 -40.02 -23.06 9.80
N ALA A 668 -40.90 -22.37 9.08
CA ALA A 668 -41.66 -22.96 7.97
C ALA A 668 -40.79 -23.14 6.72
N GLU A 669 -40.03 -22.11 6.31
CA GLU A 669 -39.10 -22.17 5.18
C GLU A 669 -38.06 -23.29 5.35
N GLY A 670 -37.60 -23.54 6.58
CA GLY A 670 -36.62 -24.59 6.91
C GLY A 670 -37.16 -26.02 6.99
N ASN A 671 -38.42 -26.27 6.64
CA ASN A 671 -39.09 -27.58 6.76
C ASN A 671 -39.68 -28.09 5.42
N ASP A 672 -39.37 -27.42 4.29
CA ASP A 672 -39.74 -27.81 2.92
C ASP A 672 -38.51 -28.28 2.06
N ASP A 673 -37.31 -28.37 2.66
CA ASP A 673 -36.06 -28.94 2.10
C ASP A 673 -35.81 -30.39 2.59
#